data_AF-A0A0R1MRR7-F1
#
_entry.id   AF-A0A0R1MRR7-F1
#
_cell.length_a   1.000
_cell.length_b   1.000
_cell.length_c   1.000
_cell.angle_alpha   90.00
_cell.angle_beta   90.00
_cell.angle_gamma   90.00
#
_symmetry.space_group_name_H-M   'P 1'
#
loop_
_entity.id
_entity.type
_entity.pdbx_description
1 polymer ?
#
loop_
_entity_poly.entity_id
_entity_poly.type
_entity_poly.pdbx_seq_one_letter_code
_entity_poly.pdbx_strand_id
1 'polypeptide(L)'
;MIVSIFHEYKLLIGAVVLIFFFSLFLAQKDYLALGKNSNPSDQTVEITKNVKSKISFTSSKVYSLLLKINANPNANSNEFTNIKLVSGKKVLYSKKIYNNVSLNQDGPNGIGTNFVLNEKMGLNVKKGKYYKVVMTTNAIKGHYMTAYTGNNGSIWNNVVYNWIPKEKLAKLLIVFQTIIAIIIFGIFKLTNMKNKKLKIENVFLLVSVVLITLYTFLVPAFRVPDEFQHFIRTYGILHGNFLVPLSGNLSVPHNLIPVLDPVNNTLYETLKHFNVQLSDHDVNMSVINMALYSPQSYIFQLFGMGTTSLFTKNPFILLYSSRLITGLCCTLILYLCVKFIPFGKKTLVVCSLLPMNIAERASLSADGFTYVIVIAVFTFSLYVAFRKENMGKELITLMYVLLFFLASCKVIYFIIGGIILLIPNKKFGSFSKGLIHKVAGVSFVGLIAVGWLKIASKYLINTQGGSSSSEKVSYIIHHPFWYVELMNKTFWMNLKNYTEQLLTGPLGALNIEINYGLTILIAFVLLRTIYLEKESIKNASKDFIVKNYIILICLINTVLIFTSLFVQWTQVTGNIGDTVSIIGIQGRYFLPILPLFLIAQLVPKSINDFEIQTKKNRNMIFFAALINILVLANVFTSLSV
;
A
#
# COMPACT_ATOMS: atom_id res chain seq x y z
N MET A 1 21.85 -2.48 41.00
CA MET A 1 21.20 -1.36 40.27
C MET A 1 21.18 -1.57 38.75
N ILE A 2 22.33 -1.76 38.10
CA ILE A 2 22.44 -1.92 36.63
C ILE A 2 21.56 -3.07 36.08
N VAL A 3 21.63 -4.26 36.69
CA VAL A 3 20.81 -5.43 36.29
C VAL A 3 19.31 -5.16 36.34
N SER A 4 18.85 -4.35 37.30
CA SER A 4 17.43 -3.99 37.43
C SER A 4 16.97 -3.03 36.32
N ILE A 5 17.82 -2.07 35.95
CA ILE A 5 17.56 -1.16 34.82
C ILE A 5 17.53 -1.97 33.51
N PHE A 6 18.49 -2.86 33.31
CA PHE A 6 18.50 -3.75 32.13
C PHE A 6 17.22 -4.59 32.03
N HIS A 7 16.73 -5.14 33.15
CA HIS A 7 15.50 -5.93 33.13
C HIS A 7 14.26 -5.08 32.78
N GLU A 8 14.21 -3.84 33.24
CA GLU A 8 13.10 -2.91 32.99
C GLU A 8 13.06 -2.43 31.53
N TYR A 9 14.23 -2.16 30.93
CA TYR A 9 14.35 -1.60 29.57
C TYR A 9 14.77 -2.60 28.49
N LYS A 10 14.85 -3.91 28.79
CA LYS A 10 15.30 -4.95 27.85
C LYS A 10 14.62 -4.92 26.48
N LEU A 11 13.32 -4.61 26.44
CA LEU A 11 12.56 -4.51 25.19
C LEU A 11 13.02 -3.31 24.34
N LEU A 12 13.24 -2.16 24.96
CA LEU A 12 13.74 -0.96 24.28
C LEU A 12 15.19 -1.17 23.82
N ILE A 13 16.05 -1.73 24.68
CA ILE A 13 17.44 -2.01 24.34
C ILE A 13 17.51 -2.96 23.14
N GLY A 14 16.75 -4.07 23.16
CA GLY A 14 16.68 -4.99 22.03
C GLY A 14 16.16 -4.33 20.75
N ALA A 15 15.17 -3.44 20.86
CA ALA A 15 14.65 -2.68 19.72
C ALA A 15 15.70 -1.74 19.12
N VAL A 16 16.45 -1.02 19.95
CA VAL A 16 17.52 -0.11 19.50
C VAL A 16 18.66 -0.89 18.83
N VAL A 17 19.04 -2.04 19.37
CA VAL A 17 20.03 -2.93 18.75
C VAL A 17 19.55 -3.42 17.37
N LEU A 18 18.30 -3.86 17.26
CA LEU A 18 17.73 -4.28 15.98
C LEU A 18 17.68 -3.12 14.97
N ILE A 19 17.26 -1.93 15.39
CA ILE A 19 17.25 -0.69 14.59
C ILE A 19 18.65 -0.37 14.07
N PHE A 20 19.66 -0.47 14.93
CA PHE A 20 21.06 -0.19 14.57
C PHE A 20 21.54 -1.11 13.45
N PHE A 21 21.44 -2.43 13.64
CA PHE A 21 21.88 -3.40 12.63
C PHE A 21 21.04 -3.34 11.35
N PHE A 22 19.73 -3.16 11.47
CA PHE A 22 18.86 -3.04 10.30
C PHE A 22 19.14 -1.78 9.49
N SER A 23 19.38 -0.64 10.14
CA SER A 23 19.74 0.62 9.46
C SER A 23 21.08 0.52 8.74
N LEU A 24 22.07 -0.17 9.33
CA LEU A 24 23.35 -0.46 8.66
C LEU A 24 23.16 -1.40 7.46
N PHE A 25 22.29 -2.40 7.61
CA PHE A 25 21.95 -3.31 6.51
C PHE A 25 21.28 -2.58 5.34
N LEU A 26 20.42 -1.59 5.60
CA LEU A 26 19.82 -0.79 4.53
C LEU A 26 20.85 0.13 3.89
N ALA A 27 21.65 0.83 4.69
CA ALA A 27 22.65 1.76 4.21
C ALA A 27 23.96 1.10 3.73
N GLN A 28 23.88 0.16 2.78
CA GLN A 28 25.06 -0.54 2.25
C GLN A 28 25.85 0.26 1.21
N LYS A 29 25.18 1.15 0.49
CA LYS A 29 25.75 1.95 -0.59
C LYS A 29 25.40 3.42 -0.40
N ASP A 30 26.15 4.29 -1.07
CA ASP A 30 25.80 5.71 -1.10
C ASP A 30 24.51 5.91 -1.89
N TYR A 31 23.65 6.81 -1.42
CA TYR A 31 22.34 7.06 -2.01
C TYR A 31 22.35 8.32 -2.87
N LEU A 32 21.60 8.28 -3.96
CA LEU A 32 21.57 9.32 -5.00
C LEU A 32 20.22 10.02 -4.99
N ALA A 33 20.17 11.27 -4.50
CA ALA A 33 18.96 12.06 -4.65
C ALA A 33 18.84 12.54 -6.11
N LEU A 34 17.94 11.90 -6.86
CA LEU A 34 17.59 12.28 -8.23
C LEU A 34 16.74 13.55 -8.26
N GLY A 35 16.81 14.30 -9.36
CA GLY A 35 15.91 15.43 -9.56
C GLY A 35 15.19 15.45 -10.90
N LYS A 36 15.07 14.30 -11.58
CA LYS A 36 14.12 14.10 -12.69
C LYS A 36 13.86 12.62 -13.02
N ASN A 37 12.80 11.99 -12.49
CA ASN A 37 12.40 10.65 -12.95
C ASN A 37 11.67 10.74 -14.31
N SER A 38 12.42 10.74 -15.41
CA SER A 38 11.88 10.43 -16.73
C SER A 38 12.55 9.15 -17.23
N ASN A 39 11.78 8.20 -17.75
CA ASN A 39 12.33 7.01 -18.41
C ASN A 39 12.83 7.35 -19.83
N PRO A 40 13.85 6.63 -20.34
CA PRO A 40 14.23 6.72 -21.74
C PRO A 40 13.08 6.20 -22.62
N SER A 41 12.92 6.77 -23.81
CA SER A 41 12.05 6.21 -24.84
C SER A 41 12.72 4.98 -25.46
N ASP A 42 11.97 4.20 -26.25
CA ASP A 42 12.54 3.08 -27.02
C ASP A 42 13.36 3.53 -28.24
N GLN A 43 13.42 4.84 -28.50
CA GLN A 43 14.17 5.40 -29.62
C GLN A 43 15.64 5.60 -29.27
N THR A 44 16.52 5.16 -30.18
CA THR A 44 17.97 5.27 -30.05
C THR A 44 18.60 6.10 -31.17
N VAL A 45 19.75 6.71 -30.88
CA VAL A 45 20.58 7.43 -31.84
C VAL A 45 22.00 6.85 -31.81
N GLU A 46 22.56 6.54 -32.97
CA GLU A 46 23.95 6.14 -33.09
C GLU A 46 24.89 7.30 -32.77
N ILE A 47 25.88 7.04 -31.91
CA ILE A 47 26.89 8.03 -31.52
C ILE A 47 27.92 8.13 -32.64
N THR A 48 27.61 8.93 -33.66
CA THR A 48 28.52 9.25 -34.77
C THR A 48 29.51 10.36 -34.38
N LYS A 49 30.24 10.94 -35.37
CA LYS A 49 31.37 11.86 -35.13
C LYS A 49 31.08 13.07 -34.22
N ASN A 50 29.82 13.49 -34.00
CA ASN A 50 29.52 14.62 -33.10
C ASN A 50 28.05 14.73 -32.63
N VAL A 51 27.58 13.83 -31.77
CA VAL A 51 26.22 13.92 -31.21
C VAL A 51 26.18 14.92 -30.05
N LYS A 52 25.21 15.84 -30.06
CA LYS A 52 25.07 16.89 -29.04
C LYS A 52 23.65 16.93 -28.48
N SER A 53 23.52 17.03 -27.17
CA SER A 53 22.24 17.23 -26.49
C SER A 53 22.33 18.41 -25.51
N LYS A 54 21.27 19.23 -25.44
CA LYS A 54 21.16 20.34 -24.49
C LYS A 54 20.67 19.80 -23.15
N ILE A 55 21.30 20.22 -22.06
CA ILE A 55 20.89 19.88 -20.70
C ILE A 55 20.85 21.14 -19.84
N SER A 56 19.88 21.27 -18.94
CA SER A 56 19.80 22.35 -17.97
C SER A 56 19.61 21.78 -16.58
N PHE A 57 20.22 22.41 -15.58
CA PHE A 57 20.19 21.93 -14.20
C PHE A 57 19.25 22.76 -13.33
N THR A 58 18.54 22.09 -12.42
CA THR A 58 17.60 22.74 -11.48
C THR A 58 18.23 23.06 -10.12
N SER A 59 19.43 22.55 -9.87
CA SER A 59 20.28 22.85 -8.71
C SER A 59 21.53 23.61 -9.13
N SER A 60 22.16 24.32 -8.19
CA SER A 60 23.47 24.96 -8.35
C SER A 60 24.65 23.98 -8.23
N LYS A 61 24.38 22.74 -7.79
CA LYS A 61 25.39 21.70 -7.61
C LYS A 61 24.90 20.37 -8.17
N VAL A 62 25.72 19.72 -8.99
CA VAL A 62 25.39 18.48 -9.71
C VAL A 62 26.48 17.44 -9.48
N TYR A 63 26.11 16.24 -9.07
CA TYR A 63 27.06 15.21 -8.67
C TYR A 63 27.23 14.11 -9.71
N SER A 64 26.19 13.78 -10.46
CA SER A 64 26.32 12.83 -11.56
C SER A 64 25.32 13.09 -12.69
N LEU A 65 25.66 12.54 -13.85
CA LEU A 65 24.84 12.55 -15.05
C LEU A 65 24.56 11.09 -15.44
N LEU A 66 23.30 10.69 -15.43
CA LEU A 66 22.86 9.39 -15.92
C LEU A 66 22.60 9.47 -17.43
N LEU A 67 23.11 8.50 -18.19
CA LEU A 67 22.85 8.34 -19.62
C LEU A 67 22.65 6.85 -19.90
N LYS A 68 21.68 6.49 -20.75
CA LYS A 68 21.49 5.11 -21.20
C LYS A 68 22.16 4.94 -22.56
N ILE A 69 23.24 4.16 -22.58
CA ILE A 69 24.09 3.97 -23.75
C ILE A 69 24.42 2.48 -23.84
N ASN A 70 24.23 1.88 -25.02
CA ASN A 70 24.62 0.51 -25.28
C ASN A 70 25.95 0.46 -26.04
N ALA A 71 26.78 -0.49 -25.63
CA ALA A 71 27.97 -0.87 -26.36
C ALA A 71 27.60 -1.50 -27.71
N ASN A 72 28.57 -1.51 -28.63
CA ASN A 72 28.48 -2.21 -29.89
C ASN A 72 29.49 -3.38 -29.87
N PRO A 73 29.01 -4.64 -29.80
CA PRO A 73 29.88 -5.81 -29.73
C PRO A 73 30.83 -5.96 -30.93
N ASN A 74 30.47 -5.37 -32.08
CA ASN A 74 31.26 -5.44 -33.30
C ASN A 74 32.41 -4.43 -33.33
N ALA A 75 32.47 -3.51 -32.35
CA ALA A 75 33.54 -2.52 -32.29
C ALA A 75 34.89 -3.15 -31.90
N ASN A 76 35.96 -2.59 -32.44
CA ASN A 76 37.32 -3.01 -32.11
C ASN A 76 37.75 -2.51 -30.73
N SER A 77 38.74 -3.16 -30.12
CA SER A 77 39.26 -2.82 -28.78
C SER A 77 39.91 -1.42 -28.69
N ASN A 78 40.26 -0.81 -29.83
CA ASN A 78 40.84 0.54 -29.90
C ASN A 78 39.81 1.64 -30.23
N GLU A 79 38.55 1.27 -30.49
CA GLU A 79 37.46 2.20 -30.78
C GLU A 79 36.80 2.68 -29.48
N PHE A 80 36.66 3.99 -29.35
CA PHE A 80 36.17 4.64 -28.15
C PHE A 80 35.26 5.84 -28.45
N THR A 81 34.38 6.10 -27.50
CA THR A 81 33.50 7.26 -27.44
C THR A 81 33.91 8.13 -26.25
N ASN A 82 34.18 9.41 -26.51
CA ASN A 82 34.35 10.42 -25.48
C ASN A 82 33.02 11.11 -25.19
N ILE A 83 32.64 11.13 -23.91
CA ILE A 83 31.47 11.86 -23.42
C ILE A 83 31.96 13.08 -22.65
N LYS A 84 31.51 14.26 -23.06
CA LYS A 84 31.90 15.55 -22.45
C LYS A 84 30.68 16.35 -22.01
N LEU A 85 30.75 16.95 -20.84
CA LEU A 85 29.82 18.00 -20.42
C LEU A 85 30.51 19.35 -20.59
N VAL A 86 29.91 20.26 -21.35
CA VAL A 86 30.54 21.54 -21.71
C VAL A 86 29.63 22.75 -21.44
N SER A 87 30.24 23.89 -21.13
CA SER A 87 29.60 25.20 -21.05
C SER A 87 30.35 26.18 -21.95
N GLY A 88 29.78 26.52 -23.11
CA GLY A 88 30.51 27.25 -24.14
C GLY A 88 31.70 26.42 -24.66
N LYS A 89 32.91 26.98 -24.60
CA LYS A 89 34.16 26.28 -24.94
C LYS A 89 34.78 25.50 -23.77
N LYS A 90 34.32 25.72 -22.53
CA LYS A 90 34.89 25.09 -21.33
C LYS A 90 34.34 23.67 -21.16
N VAL A 91 35.24 22.68 -21.09
CA VAL A 91 34.91 21.30 -20.70
C VAL A 91 34.84 21.24 -19.18
N LEU A 92 33.69 20.81 -18.65
CA LEU A 92 33.45 20.66 -17.22
C LEU A 92 33.66 19.22 -16.76
N TYR A 93 33.47 18.25 -17.65
CA TYR A 93 33.70 16.84 -17.42
C TYR A 93 33.99 16.14 -18.74
N SER A 94 34.82 15.11 -18.70
CA SER A 94 35.15 14.28 -19.86
C SER A 94 35.45 12.85 -19.40
N LYS A 95 34.86 11.85 -20.06
CA LYS A 95 35.17 10.44 -19.85
C LYS A 95 35.27 9.71 -21.18
N LYS A 96 36.30 8.86 -21.31
CA LYS A 96 36.51 7.98 -22.45
C LYS A 96 35.93 6.59 -22.13
N ILE A 97 35.25 5.98 -23.09
CA ILE A 97 34.63 4.65 -22.99
C ILE A 97 34.97 3.87 -24.26
N TYR A 98 35.35 2.60 -24.12
CA TYR A 98 35.57 1.71 -25.26
C TYR A 98 34.24 1.17 -25.79
N ASN A 99 34.07 1.21 -27.12
CA ASN A 99 32.75 0.97 -27.73
C ASN A 99 32.28 -0.48 -27.62
N ASN A 100 33.20 -1.43 -27.45
CA ASN A 100 32.92 -2.86 -27.31
C ASN A 100 32.65 -3.30 -25.87
N VAL A 101 32.83 -2.41 -24.89
CA VAL A 101 32.64 -2.74 -23.47
C VAL A 101 31.24 -2.36 -23.03
N SER A 102 30.44 -3.36 -22.66
CA SER A 102 29.14 -3.15 -22.03
C SER A 102 29.29 -2.31 -20.76
N LEU A 103 28.50 -1.24 -20.69
CA LEU A 103 28.46 -0.38 -19.51
C LEU A 103 27.50 -0.97 -18.48
N ASN A 104 27.93 -0.99 -17.22
CA ASN A 104 27.03 -1.32 -16.12
C ASN A 104 25.87 -0.31 -16.09
N GLN A 105 24.65 -0.81 -15.96
CA GLN A 105 23.47 0.01 -15.69
C GLN A 105 23.33 0.16 -14.18
N ASP A 106 24.23 0.96 -13.60
CA ASP A 106 24.38 1.21 -12.17
C ASP A 106 23.64 2.48 -11.70
N GLY A 107 22.84 3.08 -12.58
CA GLY A 107 21.91 4.15 -12.24
C GLY A 107 20.76 3.68 -11.34
N PRO A 108 20.09 4.60 -10.63
CA PRO A 108 18.80 4.34 -9.98
C PRO A 108 17.83 3.51 -10.84
N ASN A 109 17.23 2.49 -10.24
CA ASN A 109 16.35 1.51 -10.89
C ASN A 109 16.98 0.69 -12.03
N GLY A 110 18.32 0.70 -12.16
CA GLY A 110 19.03 0.01 -13.23
C GLY A 110 18.82 0.62 -14.61
N ILE A 111 18.38 1.89 -14.70
CA ILE A 111 18.05 2.55 -15.97
C ILE A 111 19.24 3.43 -16.37
N GLY A 112 20.25 2.82 -16.99
CA GLY A 112 21.40 3.52 -17.57
C GLY A 112 22.64 3.64 -16.68
N THR A 113 23.69 4.24 -17.24
CA THR A 113 25.04 4.32 -16.68
C THR A 113 25.28 5.64 -15.97
N ASN A 114 25.87 5.57 -14.77
CA ASN A 114 26.09 6.71 -13.91
C ASN A 114 27.47 7.37 -14.16
N PHE A 115 27.48 8.60 -14.70
CA PHE A 115 28.70 9.38 -14.88
C PHE A 115 28.90 10.32 -13.70
N VAL A 116 29.67 9.87 -12.69
CA VAL A 116 30.02 10.65 -11.51
C VAL A 116 30.91 11.83 -11.88
N LEU A 117 30.44 13.03 -11.56
CA LEU A 117 31.12 14.29 -11.86
C LEU A 117 32.03 14.69 -10.70
N ASN A 118 33.26 15.08 -11.02
CA ASN A 118 34.24 15.62 -10.07
C ASN A 118 34.41 14.74 -8.82
N GLU A 119 34.55 13.42 -8.99
CA GLU A 119 34.84 12.46 -7.91
C GLU A 119 33.88 12.57 -6.70
N LYS A 120 32.58 12.77 -6.95
CA LYS A 120 31.54 12.98 -5.94
C LYS A 120 31.64 14.30 -5.15
N MET A 121 32.59 15.19 -5.44
CA MET A 121 32.60 16.55 -4.89
C MET A 121 31.53 17.45 -5.54
N GLY A 122 31.04 17.03 -6.71
CA GLY A 122 30.04 17.73 -7.50
C GLY A 122 30.63 18.90 -8.31
N LEU A 123 29.93 19.26 -9.38
CA LEU A 123 30.19 20.40 -10.24
C LEU A 123 29.27 21.56 -9.85
N ASN A 124 29.85 22.74 -9.65
CA ASN A 124 29.10 23.98 -9.49
C ASN A 124 28.58 24.45 -10.85
N VAL A 125 27.27 24.61 -10.96
CA VAL A 125 26.56 25.01 -12.18
C VAL A 125 25.61 26.16 -11.88
N LYS A 126 25.25 26.94 -12.91
CA LYS A 126 24.23 27.99 -12.78
C LYS A 126 22.85 27.36 -13.02
N LYS A 127 21.95 27.49 -12.04
CA LYS A 127 20.55 27.02 -12.15
C LYS A 127 19.88 27.65 -13.37
N GLY A 128 19.18 26.84 -14.17
CA GLY A 128 18.47 27.29 -15.38
C GLY A 128 19.37 27.59 -16.59
N LYS A 129 20.71 27.56 -16.46
CA LYS A 129 21.61 27.71 -17.61
C LYS A 129 21.66 26.42 -18.43
N TYR A 130 21.70 26.56 -19.75
CA TYR A 130 21.93 25.44 -20.66
C TYR A 130 23.42 25.07 -20.77
N TYR A 131 23.68 23.78 -20.72
CA TYR A 131 24.93 23.09 -20.95
C TYR A 131 24.74 22.11 -22.13
N LYS A 132 25.84 21.55 -22.63
CA LYS A 132 25.78 20.54 -23.70
C LYS A 132 26.48 19.26 -23.27
N VAL A 133 25.81 18.13 -23.46
CA VAL A 133 26.45 16.82 -23.49
C VAL A 133 26.90 16.58 -24.92
N VAL A 134 28.18 16.34 -25.11
CA VAL A 134 28.81 16.14 -26.42
C VAL A 134 29.44 14.76 -26.43
N MET A 135 29.05 13.94 -27.39
CA MET A 135 29.60 12.60 -27.60
C MET A 135 30.35 12.57 -28.94
N THR A 136 31.60 12.15 -28.90
CA THR A 136 32.47 12.05 -30.08
C THR A 136 33.15 10.69 -30.10
N THR A 137 33.03 9.97 -31.22
CA THR A 137 33.62 8.64 -31.41
C THR A 137 34.75 8.67 -32.44
N ASN A 138 35.73 7.76 -32.31
CA ASN A 138 36.69 7.45 -33.38
C ASN A 138 36.29 6.19 -34.19
N ALA A 139 35.17 5.54 -33.85
CA ALA A 139 34.76 4.29 -34.49
C ALA A 139 34.37 4.45 -35.96
N ILE A 140 34.47 3.36 -36.72
CA ILE A 140 33.99 3.30 -38.10
C ILE A 140 32.47 3.05 -38.17
N LYS A 141 31.89 3.23 -39.35
CA LYS A 141 30.46 3.01 -39.58
C LYS A 141 30.09 1.57 -39.27
N GLY A 142 29.04 1.37 -38.48
CA GLY A 142 28.59 0.05 -38.00
C GLY A 142 29.17 -0.35 -36.63
N HIS A 143 30.17 0.36 -36.11
CA HIS A 143 30.81 0.12 -34.81
C HIS A 143 30.43 1.19 -33.75
N TYR A 144 29.41 2.00 -34.04
CA TYR A 144 28.96 3.06 -33.15
C TYR A 144 28.21 2.50 -31.95
N MET A 145 28.46 3.06 -30.77
CA MET A 145 27.58 2.91 -29.61
C MET A 145 26.23 3.57 -29.90
N THR A 146 25.18 3.12 -29.22
CA THR A 146 23.83 3.70 -29.33
C THR A 146 23.42 4.39 -28.03
N ALA A 147 22.92 5.62 -28.11
CA ALA A 147 22.36 6.35 -26.98
C ALA A 147 20.84 6.36 -27.07
N TYR A 148 20.15 6.15 -25.95
CA TYR A 148 18.70 6.29 -25.90
C TYR A 148 18.29 7.77 -25.83
N THR A 149 17.12 8.07 -26.39
CA THR A 149 16.54 9.41 -26.38
C THR A 149 15.39 9.50 -25.38
N GLY A 150 14.99 10.72 -25.03
CA GLY A 150 13.69 10.95 -24.40
C GLY A 150 12.61 11.19 -25.46
N ASN A 151 11.36 11.36 -25.03
CA ASN A 151 10.22 11.62 -25.93
C ASN A 151 10.37 12.89 -26.79
N ASN A 152 11.30 13.78 -26.44
CA ASN A 152 11.62 14.99 -27.18
C ASN A 152 12.74 14.81 -28.22
N GLY A 153 13.18 13.57 -28.48
CA GLY A 153 14.26 13.23 -29.43
C GLY A 153 15.68 13.62 -28.97
N SER A 154 15.83 14.26 -27.81
CA SER A 154 17.14 14.57 -27.23
C SER A 154 17.71 13.36 -26.48
N ILE A 155 19.04 13.24 -26.39
CA ILE A 155 19.67 12.16 -25.59
C ILE A 155 19.08 12.17 -24.19
N TRP A 156 18.55 11.02 -23.79
CA TRP A 156 17.98 10.83 -22.48
C TRP A 156 19.05 11.04 -21.42
N ASN A 157 18.70 11.81 -20.40
CA ASN A 157 19.56 12.08 -19.28
C ASN A 157 18.76 12.22 -17.99
N ASN A 158 19.37 11.81 -16.90
CA ASN A 158 18.90 12.10 -15.55
C ASN A 158 20.06 12.68 -14.73
N VAL A 159 19.75 13.45 -13.69
CA VAL A 159 20.75 14.20 -12.93
C VAL A 159 20.60 13.88 -11.45
N VAL A 160 21.74 13.53 -10.83
CA VAL A 160 21.84 13.39 -9.38
C VAL A 160 22.33 14.70 -8.79
N TYR A 161 21.54 15.28 -7.90
CA TYR A 161 21.81 16.57 -7.28
C TYR A 161 22.39 16.46 -5.87
N ASN A 162 22.28 15.29 -5.24
CA ASN A 162 22.86 15.08 -3.92
C ASN A 162 23.36 13.63 -3.77
N TRP A 163 24.55 13.47 -3.19
CA TRP A 163 25.02 12.19 -2.68
C TRP A 163 24.81 12.17 -1.18
N ILE A 164 24.10 11.17 -0.69
CA ILE A 164 23.97 10.89 0.74
C ILE A 164 24.96 9.76 1.04
N PRO A 165 26.08 10.04 1.74
CA PRO A 165 27.01 8.99 2.14
C PRO A 165 26.28 7.95 2.97
N LYS A 166 26.60 6.67 2.74
CA LYS A 166 25.94 5.55 3.44
C LYS A 166 25.95 5.71 4.97
N GLU A 167 27.05 6.21 5.53
CA GLU A 167 27.20 6.47 6.96
C GLU A 167 26.26 7.56 7.48
N LYS A 168 26.06 8.62 6.69
CA LYS A 168 25.16 9.72 7.03
C LYS A 168 23.71 9.25 6.98
N LEU A 169 23.35 8.46 5.97
CA LEU A 169 22.02 7.86 5.89
C LEU A 169 21.76 6.92 7.07
N ALA A 170 22.70 6.02 7.37
CA ALA A 170 22.59 5.10 8.50
C ALA A 170 22.34 5.86 9.81
N LYS A 171 23.15 6.89 10.11
CA LYS A 171 22.97 7.74 11.30
C LYS A 171 21.59 8.38 11.34
N LEU A 172 21.12 8.92 10.21
CA LEU A 172 19.81 9.56 10.14
C LEU A 172 18.66 8.57 10.37
N LEU A 173 18.73 7.38 9.76
CA LEU A 173 17.76 6.30 9.98
C LEU A 173 17.75 5.84 11.43
N ILE A 174 18.92 5.59 12.02
CA ILE A 174 19.05 5.15 13.42
C ILE A 174 18.43 6.16 14.37
N VAL A 175 18.76 7.46 14.23
CA VAL A 175 18.22 8.51 15.09
C VAL A 175 16.70 8.60 14.94
N PHE A 176 16.21 8.67 13.70
CA PHE A 176 14.79 8.76 13.41
C PHE A 176 13.99 7.59 13.99
N GLN A 177 14.42 6.36 13.72
CA GLN A 177 13.76 5.15 14.21
C GLN A 177 13.84 5.02 15.73
N THR A 178 14.97 5.40 16.34
CA THR A 178 15.16 5.33 17.79
C THR A 178 14.22 6.29 18.51
N ILE A 179 14.05 7.52 18.01
CA ILE A 179 13.10 8.49 18.58
C ILE A 179 11.68 7.91 18.58
N ILE A 180 11.24 7.33 17.45
CA ILE A 180 9.89 6.74 17.37
C ILE A 180 9.78 5.52 18.29
N ALA A 181 10.80 4.67 18.35
CA ALA A 181 10.82 3.51 19.26
C ALA A 181 10.73 3.94 20.73
N ILE A 182 11.38 5.04 21.12
CA ILE A 182 11.27 5.61 22.47
C ILE A 182 9.85 6.12 22.73
N ILE A 183 9.21 6.81 21.78
CA ILE A 183 7.82 7.27 21.91
C ILE A 183 6.87 6.08 22.11
N ILE A 184 6.97 5.05 21.27
CA ILE A 184 6.14 3.84 21.36
C ILE A 184 6.41 3.07 22.66
N PHE A 185 7.68 2.98 23.07
CA PHE A 185 8.04 2.37 24.34
C PHE A 185 7.52 3.18 25.53
N GLY A 186 7.54 4.52 25.45
CA GLY A 186 6.96 5.41 26.45
C GLY A 186 5.46 5.19 26.61
N ILE A 187 4.72 5.13 25.50
CA ILE A 187 3.30 4.75 25.48
C ILE A 187 3.11 3.39 26.16
N PHE A 188 3.92 2.40 25.78
CA PHE A 188 3.86 1.06 26.37
C PHE A 188 4.15 1.06 27.88
N LYS A 189 5.16 1.80 28.35
CA LYS A 189 5.54 1.90 29.76
C LYS A 189 4.43 2.57 30.58
N LEU A 190 3.88 3.69 30.10
CA LEU A 190 2.75 4.37 30.73
C LEU A 190 1.56 3.43 30.94
N THR A 191 1.37 2.45 30.05
CA THR A 191 0.26 1.49 30.13
C THR A 191 0.49 0.35 31.13
N ASN A 192 1.73 0.13 31.56
CA ASN A 192 2.16 -0.95 32.47
C ASN A 192 2.48 -0.44 33.89
N MET A 193 2.39 0.86 34.14
CA MET A 193 2.60 1.41 35.49
C MET A 193 1.54 0.87 36.47
N LYS A 194 1.99 0.48 37.67
CA LYS A 194 1.16 -0.19 38.70
C LYS A 194 -0.17 0.54 39.00
N ASN A 195 -0.19 1.87 38.88
CA ASN A 195 -1.33 2.72 39.25
C ASN A 195 -2.19 3.20 38.05
N LYS A 196 -1.80 2.95 36.79
CA LYS A 196 -2.56 3.33 35.58
C LYS A 196 -2.51 2.21 34.53
N LYS A 197 -3.40 1.22 34.66
CA LYS A 197 -3.52 0.11 33.68
C LYS A 197 -4.40 0.53 32.51
N LEU A 198 -3.82 1.16 31.49
CA LEU A 198 -4.54 1.45 30.25
C LEU A 198 -5.01 0.13 29.60
N LYS A 199 -6.24 0.11 29.06
CA LYS A 199 -6.79 -1.05 28.37
C LYS A 199 -6.11 -1.24 27.01
N ILE A 200 -6.16 -2.46 26.46
CA ILE A 200 -5.45 -2.81 25.20
C ILE A 200 -5.92 -1.96 24.02
N GLU A 201 -7.21 -1.65 23.95
CA GLU A 201 -7.80 -0.77 22.96
C GLU A 201 -7.17 0.64 22.99
N ASN A 202 -6.86 1.17 24.19
CA ASN A 202 -6.23 2.49 24.31
C ASN A 202 -4.77 2.45 23.84
N VAL A 203 -4.06 1.35 24.11
CA VAL A 203 -2.69 1.13 23.58
C VAL A 203 -2.72 1.10 22.06
N PHE A 204 -3.65 0.32 21.49
CA PHE A 204 -3.85 0.23 20.04
C PHE A 204 -4.14 1.60 19.44
N LEU A 205 -5.06 2.37 20.02
CA LEU A 205 -5.40 3.71 19.55
C LEU A 205 -4.17 4.62 19.47
N LEU A 206 -3.41 4.74 20.56
CA LEU A 206 -2.23 5.60 20.61
C LEU A 206 -1.15 5.17 19.61
N VAL A 207 -0.85 3.87 19.55
CA VAL A 207 0.14 3.33 18.59
C VAL A 207 -0.33 3.51 17.15
N SER A 208 -1.60 3.19 16.85
CA SER A 208 -2.15 3.32 15.50
C SER A 208 -2.19 4.78 15.04
N VAL A 209 -2.50 5.74 15.92
CA VAL A 209 -2.47 7.18 15.57
C VAL A 209 -1.05 7.63 15.19
N VAL A 210 -0.05 7.24 15.98
CA VAL A 210 1.37 7.53 15.66
C VAL A 210 1.75 6.94 14.31
N LEU A 211 1.43 5.66 14.08
CA LEU A 211 1.78 4.98 12.83
C LEU A 211 1.03 5.55 11.62
N ILE A 212 -0.29 5.80 11.71
CA ILE A 212 -1.08 6.41 10.64
C ILE A 212 -0.48 7.77 10.27
N THR A 213 -0.15 8.59 11.26
CA THR A 213 0.47 9.91 11.02
C THR A 213 1.78 9.75 10.26
N LEU A 214 2.66 8.84 10.69
CA LEU A 214 3.94 8.59 10.03
C LEU A 214 3.75 8.10 8.58
N TYR A 215 2.90 7.08 8.35
CA TYR A 215 2.65 6.56 7.01
C TYR A 215 2.02 7.62 6.09
N THR A 216 1.08 8.42 6.60
CA THR A 216 0.42 9.47 5.81
C THR A 216 1.42 10.47 5.25
N PHE A 217 2.40 10.91 6.04
CA PHE A 217 3.36 11.95 5.62
C PHE A 217 4.64 11.39 4.98
N LEU A 218 5.09 10.19 5.35
CA LEU A 218 6.32 9.60 4.81
C LEU A 218 6.10 8.93 3.46
N VAL A 219 4.90 8.39 3.18
CA VAL A 219 4.57 7.89 1.85
C VAL A 219 4.23 9.10 0.95
N PRO A 220 4.93 9.31 -0.18
CA PRO A 220 4.67 10.45 -1.05
C PRO A 220 3.25 10.49 -1.57
N ALA A 221 2.84 11.69 -1.98
CA ALA A 221 1.58 11.91 -2.65
C ALA A 221 1.43 10.97 -3.85
N PHE A 222 0.28 10.32 -3.96
CA PHE A 222 -0.17 9.50 -5.08
C PHE A 222 0.55 8.18 -5.33
N ARG A 223 1.51 7.81 -4.46
CA ARG A 223 2.24 6.55 -4.60
C ARG A 223 1.43 5.33 -4.22
N VAL A 224 0.38 5.40 -3.41
CA VAL A 224 -0.39 4.19 -3.04
C VAL A 224 -1.13 3.66 -4.28
N PRO A 225 -1.35 2.34 -4.45
CA PRO A 225 -1.95 1.81 -5.66
C PRO A 225 -3.32 2.46 -5.92
N ASP A 226 -3.53 2.91 -7.14
CA ASP A 226 -4.75 3.57 -7.61
C ASP A 226 -5.14 4.87 -6.86
N GLU A 227 -4.27 5.41 -6.01
CA GLU A 227 -4.64 6.48 -5.09
C GLU A 227 -4.98 7.81 -5.79
N PHE A 228 -4.25 8.18 -6.85
CA PHE A 228 -4.59 9.39 -7.59
C PHE A 228 -5.98 9.28 -8.23
N GLN A 229 -6.39 8.09 -8.68
CA GLN A 229 -7.74 7.86 -9.22
C GLN A 229 -8.78 7.94 -8.10
N HIS A 230 -8.49 7.37 -6.92
CA HIS A 230 -9.33 7.53 -5.73
C HIS A 230 -9.45 9.00 -5.29
N PHE A 231 -8.39 9.80 -5.42
CA PHE A 231 -8.40 11.24 -5.12
C PHE A 231 -9.30 12.00 -6.09
N ILE A 232 -9.15 11.78 -7.40
CA ILE A 232 -10.02 12.37 -8.43
C ILE A 232 -11.47 11.94 -8.20
N ARG A 233 -11.71 10.66 -7.90
CA ARG A 233 -13.04 10.13 -7.62
C ARG A 233 -13.68 10.80 -6.40
N THR A 234 -12.93 10.96 -5.32
CA THR A 234 -13.39 11.65 -4.10
C THR A 234 -13.73 13.11 -4.40
N TYR A 235 -12.87 13.82 -5.14
CA TYR A 235 -13.11 15.19 -5.57
C TYR A 235 -14.39 15.30 -6.42
N GLY A 236 -14.58 14.38 -7.37
CA GLY A 236 -15.77 14.32 -8.20
C GLY A 236 -17.05 14.13 -7.39
N ILE A 237 -17.07 13.20 -6.43
CA ILE A 237 -18.23 12.98 -5.55
C ILE A 237 -18.52 14.22 -4.69
N LEU A 238 -17.48 14.88 -4.17
CA LEU A 238 -17.62 16.14 -3.41
C LEU A 238 -18.30 17.24 -4.23
N HIS A 239 -18.08 17.26 -5.55
CA HIS A 239 -18.67 18.21 -6.49
C HIS A 239 -19.94 17.67 -7.19
N GLY A 240 -20.61 16.68 -6.60
CA GLY A 240 -21.92 16.19 -7.05
C GLY A 240 -21.88 15.06 -8.08
N ASN A 241 -20.71 14.61 -8.53
CA ASN A 241 -20.58 13.48 -9.45
C ASN A 241 -20.64 12.14 -8.71
N PHE A 242 -21.81 11.77 -8.19
CA PHE A 242 -22.01 10.49 -7.48
C PHE A 242 -21.82 9.27 -8.39
N LEU A 243 -22.11 9.37 -9.69
CA LEU A 243 -21.81 8.33 -10.67
C LEU A 243 -20.76 8.84 -11.66
N VAL A 244 -19.91 7.93 -12.14
CA VAL A 244 -18.93 8.27 -13.18
C VAL A 244 -19.65 8.32 -14.53
N PRO A 245 -19.43 9.34 -15.39
CA PRO A 245 -19.95 9.34 -16.75
C PRO A 245 -19.54 8.06 -17.52
N LEU A 246 -20.35 7.63 -18.49
CA LEU A 246 -20.05 6.40 -19.26
C LEU A 246 -18.75 6.47 -20.06
N SER A 247 -18.26 7.69 -20.35
CA SER A 247 -16.93 7.92 -20.92
C SER A 247 -15.80 7.45 -20.01
N GLY A 248 -16.08 7.19 -18.72
CA GLY A 248 -15.09 6.86 -17.69
C GLY A 248 -14.29 8.05 -17.19
N ASN A 249 -14.58 9.25 -17.69
CA ASN A 249 -13.82 10.47 -17.39
C ASN A 249 -14.62 11.43 -16.50
N LEU A 250 -13.93 12.08 -15.56
CA LEU A 250 -14.47 13.18 -14.75
C LEU A 250 -13.78 14.50 -15.14
N SER A 251 -14.57 15.57 -15.21
CA SER A 251 -14.07 16.94 -15.31
C SER A 251 -13.56 17.38 -13.94
N VAL A 252 -12.28 17.68 -13.85
CA VAL A 252 -11.60 18.14 -12.61
C VAL A 252 -10.51 19.16 -12.96
N PRO A 253 -10.07 20.00 -12.00
CA PRO A 253 -9.00 20.95 -12.25
C PRO A 253 -7.75 20.30 -12.85
N HIS A 254 -7.15 20.94 -13.86
CA HIS A 254 -6.02 20.37 -14.60
C HIS A 254 -4.81 20.02 -13.74
N ASN A 255 -4.64 20.74 -12.63
CA ASN A 255 -3.55 20.58 -11.68
C ASN A 255 -4.00 19.92 -10.37
N LEU A 256 -5.14 19.21 -10.36
CA LEU A 256 -5.56 18.39 -9.21
C LEU A 256 -4.49 17.35 -8.84
N ILE A 257 -3.81 16.82 -9.86
CA ILE A 257 -2.61 15.99 -9.71
C ILE A 257 -1.39 16.83 -10.14
N PRO A 258 -0.78 17.62 -9.24
CA PRO A 258 0.31 18.55 -9.59
C PRO A 258 1.68 17.86 -9.72
N VAL A 259 1.70 16.60 -10.16
CA VAL A 259 2.92 15.80 -10.34
C VAL A 259 2.91 15.14 -11.72
N LEU A 260 4.08 15.04 -12.35
CA LEU A 260 4.21 14.48 -13.69
C LEU A 260 4.06 12.96 -13.71
N ASP A 261 4.60 12.27 -12.71
CA ASP A 261 4.54 10.82 -12.57
C ASP A 261 4.06 10.47 -11.15
N PRO A 262 2.74 10.27 -10.97
CA PRO A 262 2.17 9.92 -9.66
C PRO A 262 2.75 8.63 -9.06
N VAL A 263 3.12 7.67 -9.90
CA VAL A 263 3.56 6.32 -9.50
C VAL A 263 4.98 6.36 -8.96
N ASN A 264 5.83 7.22 -9.52
CA ASN A 264 7.24 7.36 -9.11
C ASN A 264 7.54 8.65 -8.33
N ASN A 265 6.53 9.47 -8.04
CA ASN A 265 6.67 10.73 -7.31
C ASN A 265 7.42 10.58 -5.98
N THR A 266 8.35 11.47 -5.69
CA THR A 266 9.14 11.43 -4.44
C THR A 266 8.60 12.42 -3.40
N LEU A 267 9.03 12.27 -2.14
CA LEU A 267 8.72 13.26 -1.11
C LEU A 267 9.34 14.62 -1.45
N TYR A 268 10.54 14.62 -2.05
CA TYR A 268 11.19 15.84 -2.52
C TYR A 268 10.36 16.55 -3.60
N GLU A 269 9.84 15.81 -4.59
CA GLU A 269 8.98 16.37 -5.64
C GLU A 269 7.67 16.93 -5.08
N THR A 270 7.05 16.22 -4.14
CA THR A 270 5.89 16.71 -3.38
C THR A 270 6.20 18.04 -2.69
N LEU A 271 7.30 18.13 -1.93
CA LEU A 271 7.67 19.33 -1.19
C LEU A 271 8.03 20.50 -2.11
N LYS A 272 8.71 20.21 -3.23
CA LYS A 272 9.11 21.22 -4.22
C LYS A 272 7.91 21.89 -4.89
N HIS A 273 6.84 21.15 -5.14
CA HIS A 273 5.62 21.65 -5.79
C HIS A 273 4.50 21.97 -4.77
N PHE A 274 4.80 21.93 -3.46
CA PHE A 274 3.80 22.05 -2.41
C PHE A 274 3.01 23.36 -2.50
N ASN A 275 3.64 24.46 -2.90
CA ASN A 275 2.99 25.75 -3.01
C ASN A 275 2.25 25.89 -4.36
N VAL A 276 1.15 25.15 -4.52
CA VAL A 276 0.27 25.16 -5.69
C VAL A 276 -1.18 25.33 -5.24
N GLN A 277 -1.98 26.03 -6.04
CA GLN A 277 -3.42 26.20 -5.84
C GLN A 277 -4.15 25.58 -7.04
N LEU A 278 -5.30 24.97 -6.78
CA LEU A 278 -6.16 24.43 -7.85
C LEU A 278 -6.53 25.54 -8.84
N SER A 279 -6.44 25.18 -10.10
CA SER A 279 -6.83 26.02 -11.22
C SER A 279 -8.35 25.97 -11.43
N ASP A 280 -8.91 27.04 -11.98
CA ASP A 280 -10.30 27.06 -12.42
C ASP A 280 -10.50 26.40 -13.82
N HIS A 281 -9.40 26.01 -14.48
CA HIS A 281 -9.46 25.29 -15.76
C HIS A 281 -9.51 23.78 -15.55
N ASP A 282 -10.59 23.17 -16.00
CA ASP A 282 -10.83 21.74 -15.90
C ASP A 282 -10.26 20.95 -17.09
N VAL A 283 -9.92 19.68 -16.83
CA VAL A 283 -9.60 18.67 -17.82
C VAL A 283 -10.33 17.37 -17.50
N ASN A 284 -10.55 16.55 -18.53
CA ASN A 284 -11.13 15.23 -18.35
C ASN A 284 -10.05 14.22 -17.95
N MET A 285 -10.18 13.63 -16.76
CA MET A 285 -9.28 12.57 -16.29
C MET A 285 -10.03 11.25 -16.15
N SER A 286 -9.40 10.15 -16.59
CA SER A 286 -10.01 8.83 -16.50
C SER A 286 -9.98 8.28 -15.09
N VAL A 287 -11.13 7.80 -14.63
CA VAL A 287 -11.34 7.13 -13.34
C VAL A 287 -12.17 5.85 -13.51
N ILE A 288 -12.10 5.22 -14.68
CA ILE A 288 -13.01 4.13 -15.06
C ILE A 288 -12.95 2.94 -14.09
N ASN A 289 -11.76 2.61 -13.58
CA ASN A 289 -11.57 1.55 -12.58
C ASN A 289 -12.23 1.92 -11.24
N MET A 290 -12.34 3.21 -10.93
CA MET A 290 -12.98 3.72 -9.71
C MET A 290 -14.51 3.79 -9.82
N ALA A 291 -15.06 3.68 -11.03
CA ALA A 291 -16.51 3.59 -11.25
C ALA A 291 -17.12 2.31 -10.67
N LEU A 292 -16.30 1.27 -10.46
CA LEU A 292 -16.71 0.02 -9.80
C LEU A 292 -16.94 0.20 -8.29
N TYR A 293 -16.43 1.28 -7.69
CA TYR A 293 -16.56 1.57 -6.27
C TYR A 293 -17.76 2.48 -6.01
N SER A 294 -18.56 2.08 -5.04
CA SER A 294 -19.74 2.83 -4.63
C SER A 294 -19.38 4.11 -3.87
N PRO A 295 -20.14 5.22 -4.01
CA PRO A 295 -19.82 6.50 -3.38
C PRO A 295 -19.70 6.41 -1.86
N GLN A 296 -20.53 5.60 -1.22
CA GLN A 296 -20.51 5.42 0.24
C GLN A 296 -19.22 4.78 0.77
N SER A 297 -18.43 4.10 -0.08
CA SER A 297 -17.09 3.61 0.30
C SER A 297 -16.05 4.73 0.47
N TYR A 298 -16.38 5.96 0.02
CA TYR A 298 -15.54 7.15 0.13
C TYR A 298 -15.93 8.05 1.31
N ILE A 299 -16.81 7.62 2.22
CA ILE A 299 -17.39 8.51 3.24
C ILE A 299 -16.33 9.20 4.12
N PHE A 300 -15.24 8.52 4.47
CA PHE A 300 -14.18 9.12 5.29
C PHE A 300 -13.25 10.01 4.46
N GLN A 301 -12.96 9.63 3.22
CA GLN A 301 -12.20 10.44 2.26
C GLN A 301 -12.95 11.75 1.96
N LEU A 302 -14.28 11.67 1.77
CA LEU A 302 -15.16 12.81 1.56
C LEU A 302 -15.23 13.71 2.79
N PHE A 303 -15.33 13.13 3.98
CA PHE A 303 -15.29 13.91 5.21
C PHE A 303 -13.96 14.66 5.35
N GLY A 304 -12.84 14.00 5.09
CA GLY A 304 -11.52 14.62 5.12
C GLY A 304 -11.33 15.70 4.06
N MET A 305 -11.72 15.42 2.81
CA MET A 305 -11.57 16.34 1.69
C MET A 305 -12.52 17.54 1.82
N GLY A 306 -13.78 17.28 2.14
CA GLY A 306 -14.81 18.31 2.27
C GLY A 306 -14.54 19.26 3.43
N THR A 307 -14.06 18.76 4.58
CA THR A 307 -13.64 19.65 5.67
C THR A 307 -12.42 20.48 5.28
N THR A 308 -11.46 19.89 4.58
CA THR A 308 -10.23 20.57 4.16
C THR A 308 -10.49 21.62 3.07
N SER A 309 -11.40 21.35 2.13
CA SER A 309 -11.72 22.27 1.03
C SER A 309 -12.39 23.56 1.47
N LEU A 310 -12.89 23.64 2.72
CA LEU A 310 -13.46 24.87 3.28
C LEU A 310 -12.43 25.98 3.49
N PHE A 311 -11.15 25.66 3.62
CA PHE A 311 -10.10 26.62 3.98
C PHE A 311 -8.87 26.59 3.07
N THR A 312 -8.78 25.68 2.10
CA THR A 312 -7.67 25.66 1.14
C THR A 312 -8.06 25.08 -0.21
N LYS A 313 -7.46 25.61 -1.27
CA LYS A 313 -7.49 25.06 -2.63
C LYS A 313 -6.18 24.36 -2.99
N ASN A 314 -5.34 24.02 -2.01
CA ASN A 314 -4.07 23.34 -2.28
C ASN A 314 -4.29 21.81 -2.41
N PRO A 315 -4.02 21.19 -3.58
CA PRO A 315 -4.24 19.75 -3.80
C PRO A 315 -3.43 18.84 -2.88
N PHE A 316 -2.22 19.24 -2.47
CA PHE A 316 -1.44 18.44 -1.52
C PHE A 316 -2.03 18.50 -0.11
N ILE A 317 -2.48 19.68 0.35
CA ILE A 317 -3.15 19.79 1.66
C ILE A 317 -4.45 19.00 1.65
N LEU A 318 -5.24 19.08 0.55
CA LEU A 318 -6.44 18.26 0.36
C LEU A 318 -6.10 16.77 0.48
N LEU A 319 -5.06 16.29 -0.24
CA LEU A 319 -4.64 14.90 -0.21
C LEU A 319 -4.20 14.45 1.20
N TYR A 320 -3.21 15.11 1.80
CA TYR A 320 -2.62 14.68 3.07
C TYR A 320 -3.60 14.78 4.24
N SER A 321 -4.41 15.84 4.30
CA SER A 321 -5.45 15.97 5.33
C SER A 321 -6.53 14.89 5.16
N SER A 322 -6.93 14.59 3.93
CA SER A 322 -7.90 13.52 3.64
C SER A 322 -7.37 12.14 4.03
N ARG A 323 -6.09 11.85 3.76
CA ARG A 323 -5.42 10.62 4.21
C ARG A 323 -5.43 10.52 5.74
N LEU A 324 -5.01 11.59 6.42
CA LEU A 324 -4.91 11.61 7.88
C LEU A 324 -6.29 11.39 8.52
N ILE A 325 -7.30 12.16 8.09
CA ILE A 325 -8.67 12.06 8.62
C ILE A 325 -9.25 10.68 8.33
N THR A 326 -9.06 10.14 7.12
CA THR A 326 -9.49 8.77 6.77
C THR A 326 -8.88 7.73 7.70
N GLY A 327 -7.55 7.79 7.90
CA GLY A 327 -6.83 6.87 8.78
C GLY A 327 -7.25 6.99 10.25
N LEU A 328 -7.55 8.20 10.73
CA LEU A 328 -8.04 8.45 12.08
C LEU A 328 -9.47 7.91 12.28
N CYS A 329 -10.40 8.17 11.34
CA CYS A 329 -11.75 7.62 11.37
C CYS A 329 -11.75 6.08 11.35
N CYS A 330 -10.96 5.49 10.46
CA CYS A 330 -10.75 4.04 10.41
C CYS A 330 -10.17 3.50 11.74
N THR A 331 -9.20 4.20 12.32
CA THR A 331 -8.60 3.83 13.62
C THR A 331 -9.63 3.89 14.76
N LEU A 332 -10.51 4.89 14.77
CA LEU A 332 -11.54 5.04 15.80
C LEU A 332 -12.55 3.88 15.76
N ILE A 333 -12.98 3.46 14.58
CA ILE A 333 -13.88 2.30 14.46
C ILE A 333 -13.17 1.02 14.90
N LEU A 334 -11.91 0.80 14.48
CA LEU A 334 -11.14 -0.35 14.96
C LEU A 334 -10.90 -0.32 16.47
N TYR A 335 -10.73 0.87 17.06
CA TYR A 335 -10.66 1.02 18.51
C TYR A 335 -11.95 0.49 19.17
N LEU A 336 -13.12 0.85 18.65
CA LEU A 336 -14.40 0.32 19.12
C LEU A 336 -14.47 -1.20 18.90
N CYS A 337 -14.00 -1.72 17.77
CA CYS A 337 -13.95 -3.16 17.53
C CYS A 337 -13.07 -3.87 18.57
N VAL A 338 -11.85 -3.39 18.83
CA VAL A 338 -10.96 -3.97 19.86
C VAL A 338 -11.57 -3.88 21.25
N LYS A 339 -12.30 -2.79 21.56
CA LYS A 339 -13.01 -2.61 22.82
C LYS A 339 -14.13 -3.65 23.00
N PHE A 340 -14.95 -3.86 21.98
CA PHE A 340 -16.15 -4.69 22.08
C PHE A 340 -15.97 -6.17 21.69
N ILE A 341 -14.92 -6.53 20.97
CA ILE A 341 -14.71 -7.93 20.60
C ILE A 341 -14.53 -8.81 21.87
N PRO A 342 -15.30 -9.91 22.01
CA PRO A 342 -15.32 -10.69 23.24
C PRO A 342 -14.02 -11.47 23.49
N PHE A 343 -13.36 -11.95 22.44
CA PHE A 343 -12.10 -12.70 22.47
C PHE A 343 -11.25 -12.38 21.25
N GLY A 344 -9.98 -12.78 21.23
CA GLY A 344 -9.08 -12.51 20.10
C GLY A 344 -8.61 -11.05 20.01
N LYS A 345 -8.71 -10.27 21.11
CA LYS A 345 -8.35 -8.84 21.15
C LYS A 345 -6.90 -8.62 20.70
N LYS A 346 -5.94 -9.45 21.12
CA LYS A 346 -4.53 -9.27 20.74
C LYS A 346 -4.31 -9.62 19.28
N THR A 347 -4.93 -10.70 18.79
CA THR A 347 -4.90 -11.07 17.37
C THR A 347 -5.46 -9.93 16.51
N LEU A 348 -6.61 -9.36 16.87
CA LEU A 348 -7.19 -8.23 16.13
C LEU A 348 -6.26 -7.02 16.11
N VAL A 349 -5.65 -6.67 17.24
CA VAL A 349 -4.70 -5.56 17.34
C VAL A 349 -3.49 -5.79 16.45
N VAL A 350 -2.86 -6.96 16.50
CA VAL A 350 -1.68 -7.27 15.67
C VAL A 350 -2.04 -7.25 14.18
N CYS A 351 -3.17 -7.83 13.79
CA CYS A 351 -3.64 -7.76 12.40
C CYS A 351 -3.93 -6.32 11.94
N SER A 352 -4.47 -5.48 12.84
CA SER A 352 -4.78 -4.07 12.55
C SER A 352 -3.51 -3.20 12.48
N LEU A 353 -2.41 -3.67 13.05
CA LEU A 353 -1.08 -3.05 13.03
C LEU A 353 -0.15 -3.67 11.99
N LEU A 354 -0.61 -4.57 11.12
CA LEU A 354 0.20 -5.05 10.00
C LEU A 354 0.61 -3.84 9.12
N PRO A 355 1.88 -3.74 8.68
CA PRO A 355 2.33 -2.62 7.87
C PRO A 355 1.47 -2.36 6.62
N MET A 356 1.04 -3.40 5.91
CA MET A 356 0.13 -3.22 4.77
C MET A 356 -1.20 -2.58 5.18
N ASN A 357 -1.77 -3.01 6.32
CA ASN A 357 -3.04 -2.47 6.80
C ASN A 357 -2.92 -0.99 7.19
N ILE A 358 -1.85 -0.63 7.90
CA ILE A 358 -1.58 0.77 8.26
C ILE A 358 -1.40 1.59 6.98
N ALA A 359 -0.65 1.11 6.00
CA ALA A 359 -0.43 1.81 4.74
C ALA A 359 -1.74 2.05 3.97
N GLU A 360 -2.60 1.04 3.83
CA GLU A 360 -3.90 1.18 3.16
C GLU A 360 -4.82 2.16 3.91
N ARG A 361 -4.87 2.10 5.25
CA ARG A 361 -5.66 3.03 6.06
C ARG A 361 -5.10 4.45 6.08
N ALA A 362 -3.79 4.63 5.88
CA ALA A 362 -3.10 5.93 5.81
C ALA A 362 -3.11 6.54 4.39
N SER A 363 -3.96 6.02 3.50
CA SER A 363 -4.10 6.43 2.10
C SER A 363 -5.54 6.82 1.77
N LEU A 364 -5.80 7.20 0.51
CA LEU A 364 -7.18 7.40 0.02
C LEU A 364 -7.83 6.14 -0.61
N SER A 365 -7.14 5.00 -0.56
CA SER A 365 -7.67 3.71 -1.01
C SER A 365 -8.97 3.34 -0.28
N ALA A 366 -9.90 2.73 -1.01
CA ALA A 366 -11.12 2.17 -0.43
C ALA A 366 -10.86 0.86 0.37
N ASP A 367 -9.65 0.30 0.29
CA ASP A 367 -9.28 -0.94 0.98
C ASP A 367 -9.22 -0.74 2.50
N GLY A 368 -8.74 0.43 2.97
CA GLY A 368 -8.74 0.78 4.39
C GLY A 368 -10.15 0.80 4.98
N PHE A 369 -11.11 1.41 4.27
CA PHE A 369 -12.53 1.40 4.65
C PHE A 369 -13.09 -0.02 4.68
N THR A 370 -12.82 -0.80 3.64
CA THR A 370 -13.26 -2.20 3.50
C THR A 370 -12.82 -3.07 4.68
N TYR A 371 -11.55 -2.98 5.07
CA TYR A 371 -11.03 -3.68 6.25
C TYR A 371 -11.86 -3.36 7.50
N VAL A 372 -12.04 -2.07 7.78
CA VAL A 372 -12.69 -1.62 9.01
C VAL A 372 -14.16 -2.05 9.09
N ILE A 373 -14.91 -1.96 7.99
CA ILE A 373 -16.32 -2.36 7.98
C ILE A 373 -16.49 -3.88 8.13
N VAL A 374 -15.65 -4.69 7.46
CA VAL A 374 -15.64 -6.16 7.64
C VAL A 374 -15.37 -6.53 9.10
N ILE A 375 -14.38 -5.90 9.73
CA ILE A 375 -14.07 -6.12 11.15
C ILE A 375 -15.20 -5.62 12.06
N ALA A 376 -15.86 -4.51 11.72
CA ALA A 376 -16.98 -3.98 12.50
C ALA A 376 -18.18 -4.92 12.47
N VAL A 377 -18.57 -5.45 11.30
CA VAL A 377 -19.64 -6.46 11.18
C VAL A 377 -19.29 -7.72 11.98
N PHE A 378 -18.08 -8.25 11.80
CA PHE A 378 -17.62 -9.43 12.52
C PHE A 378 -17.65 -9.23 14.04
N THR A 379 -17.09 -8.11 14.51
CA THR A 379 -17.05 -7.79 15.93
C THR A 379 -18.44 -7.58 16.50
N PHE A 380 -19.31 -6.87 15.78
CA PHE A 380 -20.69 -6.63 16.18
C PHE A 380 -21.44 -7.96 16.37
N SER A 381 -21.36 -8.87 15.39
CA SER A 381 -22.02 -10.16 15.45
C SER A 381 -21.54 -11.00 16.64
N LEU A 382 -20.23 -11.05 16.88
CA LEU A 382 -19.67 -11.75 18.05
C LEU A 382 -20.07 -11.07 19.37
N TYR A 383 -19.97 -9.75 19.45
CA TYR A 383 -20.35 -8.99 20.64
C TYR A 383 -21.82 -9.26 21.03
N VAL A 384 -22.73 -9.22 20.05
CA VAL A 384 -24.16 -9.49 20.28
C VAL A 384 -24.42 -10.97 20.60
N ALA A 385 -23.75 -11.90 19.91
CA ALA A 385 -23.93 -13.32 20.16
C ALA A 385 -23.57 -13.71 21.60
N PHE A 386 -22.55 -13.05 22.16
CA PHE A 386 -21.98 -13.40 23.45
C PHE A 386 -22.36 -12.48 24.63
N ARG A 387 -22.95 -11.31 24.39
CA ARG A 387 -23.49 -10.46 25.49
C ARG A 387 -24.67 -11.15 26.19
N LYS A 388 -25.03 -10.73 27.40
CA LYS A 388 -26.18 -11.30 28.14
C LYS A 388 -27.52 -10.77 27.64
N GLU A 389 -27.61 -9.47 27.42
CA GLU A 389 -28.83 -8.75 27.04
C GLU A 389 -29.28 -9.04 25.60
N ASN A 390 -30.54 -8.71 25.32
CA ASN A 390 -31.11 -8.72 23.98
C ASN A 390 -30.78 -7.41 23.24
N MET A 391 -30.92 -7.41 21.93
CA MET A 391 -30.76 -6.23 21.10
C MET A 391 -31.96 -5.29 21.28
N GLY A 392 -31.68 -4.05 21.67
CA GLY A 392 -32.62 -2.94 21.51
C GLY A 392 -32.67 -2.45 20.06
N LYS A 393 -33.56 -1.49 19.78
CA LYS A 393 -33.72 -0.88 18.45
C LYS A 393 -32.40 -0.27 17.93
N GLU A 394 -31.61 0.33 18.82
CA GLU A 394 -30.32 0.95 18.49
C GLU A 394 -29.33 -0.04 17.86
N LEU A 395 -29.19 -1.25 18.44
CA LEU A 395 -28.28 -2.27 17.92
C LEU A 395 -28.82 -2.91 16.64
N ILE A 396 -30.15 -3.03 16.51
CA ILE A 396 -30.77 -3.48 15.25
C ILE A 396 -30.48 -2.46 14.15
N THR A 397 -30.68 -1.17 14.40
CA THR A 397 -30.34 -0.10 13.45
C THR A 397 -28.85 -0.11 13.11
N LEU A 398 -27.97 -0.24 14.10
CA LEU A 398 -26.52 -0.34 13.88
C LEU A 398 -26.17 -1.55 12.99
N MET A 399 -26.82 -2.69 13.18
CA MET A 399 -26.64 -3.87 12.32
C MET A 399 -26.92 -3.52 10.85
N TYR A 400 -28.06 -2.90 10.55
CA TYR A 400 -28.40 -2.54 9.16
C TYR A 400 -27.48 -1.45 8.59
N VAL A 401 -27.04 -0.49 9.42
CA VAL A 401 -26.05 0.52 9.00
C VAL A 401 -24.72 -0.14 8.63
N LEU A 402 -24.23 -1.09 9.43
CA LEU A 402 -23.01 -1.84 9.12
C LEU A 402 -23.18 -2.70 7.85
N LEU A 403 -24.34 -3.33 7.66
CA LEU A 403 -24.64 -4.12 6.45
C LEU A 403 -24.72 -3.24 5.20
N PHE A 404 -25.27 -2.02 5.30
CA PHE A 404 -25.32 -1.05 4.20
C PHE A 404 -23.90 -0.69 3.72
N PHE A 405 -23.01 -0.35 4.66
CA PHE A 405 -21.62 -0.09 4.32
C PHE A 405 -20.87 -1.34 3.83
N LEU A 406 -21.17 -2.52 4.39
CA LEU A 406 -20.53 -3.77 3.96
C LEU A 406 -20.85 -4.11 2.50
N ALA A 407 -22.09 -3.93 2.05
CA ALA A 407 -22.51 -4.17 0.66
C ALA A 407 -21.71 -3.32 -0.35
N SER A 408 -21.07 -2.26 0.15
CA SER A 408 -20.37 -1.22 -0.60
C SER A 408 -18.85 -1.44 -0.66
N CYS A 409 -18.34 -2.26 0.26
CA CYS A 409 -16.94 -2.65 0.34
C CYS A 409 -16.68 -3.71 -0.71
N LYS A 410 -16.07 -3.33 -1.86
CA LYS A 410 -15.74 -4.22 -3.00
C LYS A 410 -16.73 -5.37 -3.12
N VAL A 411 -17.81 -5.20 -3.89
CA VAL A 411 -19.04 -6.04 -3.94
C VAL A 411 -18.91 -7.48 -3.39
N ILE A 412 -17.85 -8.22 -3.73
CA ILE A 412 -17.43 -9.50 -3.15
C ILE A 412 -17.51 -9.65 -1.60
N TYR A 413 -17.31 -8.61 -0.78
CA TYR A 413 -17.36 -8.76 0.69
C TYR A 413 -18.78 -8.82 1.27
N PHE A 414 -19.84 -8.69 0.46
CA PHE A 414 -21.22 -8.83 0.91
C PHE A 414 -21.48 -10.16 1.66
N ILE A 415 -20.77 -11.24 1.29
CA ILE A 415 -20.89 -12.57 1.90
C ILE A 415 -20.56 -12.57 3.40
N ILE A 416 -19.71 -11.64 3.84
CA ILE A 416 -19.41 -11.43 5.27
C ILE A 416 -20.67 -11.06 6.05
N GLY A 417 -21.70 -10.51 5.39
CA GLY A 417 -23.00 -10.22 6.00
C GLY A 417 -23.69 -11.48 6.53
N GLY A 418 -23.36 -12.67 6.00
CA GLY A 418 -23.82 -13.96 6.52
C GLY A 418 -23.40 -14.22 7.97
N ILE A 419 -22.38 -13.54 8.50
CA ILE A 419 -21.93 -13.68 9.90
C ILE A 419 -23.06 -13.30 10.89
N ILE A 420 -24.01 -12.45 10.51
CA ILE A 420 -25.17 -12.13 11.37
C ILE A 420 -26.04 -13.36 11.68
N LEU A 421 -25.97 -14.42 10.86
CA LEU A 421 -26.69 -15.67 11.10
C LEU A 421 -26.23 -16.38 12.38
N LEU A 422 -25.01 -16.10 12.84
CA LEU A 422 -24.46 -16.60 14.11
C LEU A 422 -25.14 -15.98 15.34
N ILE A 423 -25.82 -14.84 15.21
CA ILE A 423 -26.49 -14.18 16.33
C ILE A 423 -27.66 -15.07 16.78
N PRO A 424 -27.73 -15.55 18.04
CA PRO A 424 -28.84 -16.42 18.47
C PRO A 424 -30.20 -15.73 18.35
N ASN A 425 -31.25 -16.43 17.90
CA ASN A 425 -32.56 -15.81 17.64
C ASN A 425 -33.15 -15.11 18.88
N LYS A 426 -32.91 -15.66 20.08
CA LYS A 426 -33.30 -15.06 21.36
C LYS A 426 -32.79 -13.62 21.55
N LYS A 427 -31.66 -13.26 20.92
CA LYS A 427 -31.09 -11.90 20.98
C LYS A 427 -31.97 -10.85 20.30
N PHE A 428 -32.89 -11.24 19.44
CA PHE A 428 -33.84 -10.35 18.79
C PHE A 428 -35.18 -10.27 19.56
N GLY A 429 -35.24 -10.82 20.77
CA GLY A 429 -36.41 -10.81 21.65
C GLY A 429 -37.35 -12.02 21.49
N SER A 430 -37.40 -12.64 20.31
CA SER A 430 -38.12 -13.91 20.09
C SER A 430 -37.54 -14.70 18.92
N PHE A 431 -37.89 -15.99 18.81
CA PHE A 431 -37.43 -16.84 17.71
C PHE A 431 -37.81 -16.26 16.34
N SER A 432 -39.08 -15.88 16.16
CA SER A 432 -39.61 -15.33 14.90
C SER A 432 -38.95 -14.01 14.52
N LYS A 433 -38.77 -13.09 15.47
CA LYS A 433 -38.06 -11.82 15.22
C LYS A 433 -36.61 -12.07 14.80
N GLY A 434 -35.95 -13.06 15.41
CA GLY A 434 -34.60 -13.44 15.02
C GLY A 434 -34.50 -13.96 13.60
N LEU A 435 -35.42 -14.83 13.18
CA LEU A 435 -35.46 -15.31 11.80
C LEU A 435 -35.73 -14.17 10.80
N ILE A 436 -36.70 -13.30 11.10
CA ILE A 436 -37.05 -12.15 10.26
C ILE A 436 -35.84 -11.23 10.05
N HIS A 437 -35.18 -10.80 11.12
CA HIS A 437 -34.06 -9.87 11.00
C HIS A 437 -32.83 -10.49 10.34
N LYS A 438 -32.60 -11.80 10.50
CA LYS A 438 -31.52 -12.51 9.80
C LYS A 438 -31.76 -12.58 8.30
N VAL A 439 -32.95 -13.05 7.90
CA VAL A 439 -33.33 -13.13 6.49
C VAL A 439 -33.32 -11.73 5.88
N ALA A 440 -33.99 -10.77 6.52
CA ALA A 440 -34.01 -9.39 6.05
C ALA A 440 -32.61 -8.77 5.97
N GLY A 441 -31.72 -9.04 6.92
CA GLY A 441 -30.34 -8.54 6.91
C GLY A 441 -29.51 -9.12 5.77
N VAL A 442 -29.55 -10.44 5.55
CA VAL A 442 -28.84 -11.11 4.44
C VAL A 442 -29.41 -10.69 3.09
N SER A 443 -30.73 -10.60 2.96
CA SER A 443 -31.37 -10.09 1.75
C SER A 443 -31.01 -8.62 1.51
N PHE A 444 -30.99 -7.79 2.55
CA PHE A 444 -30.64 -6.37 2.45
C PHE A 444 -29.22 -6.15 1.92
N VAL A 445 -28.21 -6.81 2.52
CA VAL A 445 -26.82 -6.69 2.05
C VAL A 445 -26.66 -7.24 0.63
N GLY A 446 -27.33 -8.37 0.31
CA GLY A 446 -27.30 -8.96 -1.03
C GLY A 446 -27.96 -8.08 -2.09
N LEU A 447 -29.13 -7.52 -1.81
CA LEU A 447 -29.86 -6.65 -2.74
C LEU A 447 -29.10 -5.34 -3.02
N ILE A 448 -28.48 -4.74 -2.01
CA ILE A 448 -27.64 -3.54 -2.21
C ILE A 448 -26.40 -3.89 -3.05
N ALA A 449 -25.74 -5.02 -2.75
CA ALA A 449 -24.56 -5.46 -3.49
C ALA A 449 -24.89 -5.75 -4.97
N VAL A 450 -25.99 -6.47 -5.23
CA VAL A 450 -26.49 -6.76 -6.59
C VAL A 450 -26.94 -5.48 -7.29
N GLY A 451 -27.64 -4.60 -6.60
CA GLY A 451 -28.07 -3.30 -7.12
C GLY A 451 -26.88 -2.45 -7.57
N TRP A 452 -25.83 -2.38 -6.75
CA TRP A 452 -24.58 -1.70 -7.12
C TRP A 452 -23.87 -2.41 -8.27
N LEU A 453 -23.80 -3.74 -8.27
CA LEU A 453 -23.18 -4.51 -9.36
C LEU A 453 -23.87 -4.26 -10.70
N LYS A 454 -25.20 -4.11 -10.72
CA LYS A 454 -25.97 -3.75 -11.93
C LYS A 454 -25.63 -2.35 -12.45
N ILE A 455 -25.28 -1.42 -11.58
CA ILE A 455 -24.81 -0.08 -11.98
C ILE A 455 -23.36 -0.18 -12.47
N ALA A 456 -22.50 -0.85 -11.71
CA ALA A 456 -21.07 -1.00 -11.98
C ALA A 456 -20.79 -1.83 -13.25
N SER A 457 -21.67 -2.76 -13.64
CA SER A 457 -21.49 -3.62 -14.81
C SER A 457 -21.41 -2.84 -16.13
N LYS A 458 -21.98 -1.64 -16.18
CA LYS A 458 -21.89 -0.72 -17.34
C LYS A 458 -20.44 -0.32 -17.65
N TYR A 459 -19.55 -0.39 -16.67
CA TYR A 459 -18.14 -0.03 -16.82
C TYR A 459 -17.23 -1.25 -17.06
N LEU A 460 -17.73 -2.48 -16.86
CA LEU A 460 -16.94 -3.70 -17.01
C LEU A 460 -16.52 -3.98 -18.47
N ILE A 461 -17.34 -3.57 -19.44
CA ILE A 461 -17.05 -3.74 -20.89
C ILE A 461 -15.78 -2.96 -21.29
N ASN A 462 -15.46 -1.89 -20.57
CA ASN A 462 -14.30 -1.03 -20.84
C ASN A 462 -13.05 -1.45 -20.02
N THR A 463 -13.08 -2.59 -19.34
CA THR A 463 -11.93 -3.12 -18.60
C THR A 463 -11.09 -4.04 -19.51
N GLN A 464 -9.77 -4.14 -19.25
CA GLN A 464 -8.73 -4.67 -20.17
C GLN A 464 -8.83 -6.17 -20.53
N GLY A 465 -9.92 -6.84 -20.15
CA GLY A 465 -10.05 -8.29 -20.11
C GLY A 465 -10.48 -8.98 -21.41
N GLY A 466 -10.55 -8.29 -22.55
CA GLY A 466 -10.69 -8.84 -23.92
C GLY A 466 -12.00 -9.56 -24.29
N SER A 467 -12.59 -10.33 -23.37
CA SER A 467 -13.84 -11.10 -23.51
C SER A 467 -14.94 -10.49 -22.63
N SER A 468 -16.21 -10.69 -23.00
CA SER A 468 -17.33 -10.18 -22.20
C SER A 468 -17.38 -10.84 -20.82
N SER A 469 -17.83 -10.11 -19.79
CA SER A 469 -17.96 -10.68 -18.44
C SER A 469 -18.89 -11.91 -18.41
N SER A 470 -19.92 -11.93 -19.26
CA SER A 470 -20.83 -13.07 -19.43
C SER A 470 -20.14 -14.31 -19.99
N GLU A 471 -19.26 -14.17 -20.98
CA GLU A 471 -18.48 -15.30 -21.50
C GLU A 471 -17.58 -15.90 -20.44
N LYS A 472 -16.91 -15.07 -19.65
CA LYS A 472 -16.01 -15.55 -18.58
C LYS A 472 -16.77 -16.30 -17.48
N VAL A 473 -17.95 -15.79 -17.09
CA VAL A 473 -18.82 -16.48 -16.14
C VAL A 473 -19.33 -17.80 -16.73
N SER A 474 -19.77 -17.80 -17.99
CA SER A 474 -20.17 -19.01 -18.70
C SER A 474 -19.03 -20.04 -18.74
N TYR A 475 -17.81 -19.60 -19.00
CA TYR A 475 -16.62 -20.44 -19.06
C TYR A 475 -16.34 -21.14 -17.72
N ILE A 476 -16.44 -20.43 -16.59
CA ILE A 476 -16.31 -21.02 -15.25
C ILE A 476 -17.37 -22.09 -15.02
N ILE A 477 -18.62 -21.82 -15.41
CA ILE A 477 -19.76 -22.74 -15.22
C ILE A 477 -19.57 -24.03 -16.03
N HIS A 478 -19.09 -23.94 -17.27
CA HIS A 478 -18.84 -25.10 -18.12
C HIS A 478 -17.55 -25.85 -17.77
N HIS A 479 -16.59 -25.22 -17.09
CA HIS A 479 -15.29 -25.80 -16.74
C HIS A 479 -14.90 -25.61 -15.25
N PRO A 480 -15.71 -26.10 -14.29
CA PRO A 480 -15.51 -25.80 -12.87
C PRO A 480 -14.24 -26.44 -12.28
N PHE A 481 -13.89 -27.67 -12.66
CA PHE A 481 -12.69 -28.34 -12.17
C PHE A 481 -11.40 -27.67 -12.67
N TRP A 482 -11.37 -27.30 -13.96
CA TRP A 482 -10.29 -26.51 -14.51
C TRP A 482 -10.16 -25.16 -13.81
N TYR A 483 -11.28 -24.50 -13.49
CA TYR A 483 -11.23 -23.22 -12.79
C TYR A 483 -10.65 -23.37 -11.37
N VAL A 484 -11.01 -24.42 -10.64
CA VAL A 484 -10.42 -24.73 -9.33
C VAL A 484 -8.92 -25.02 -9.46
N GLU A 485 -8.50 -25.77 -10.48
CA GLU A 485 -7.09 -26.01 -10.76
C GLU A 485 -6.34 -24.71 -11.08
N LEU A 486 -6.93 -23.84 -11.90
CA LEU A 486 -6.39 -22.51 -12.24
C LEU A 486 -6.22 -21.65 -10.98
N MET A 487 -7.22 -21.65 -10.08
CA MET A 487 -7.12 -20.96 -8.79
C MET A 487 -5.97 -21.51 -7.95
N ASN A 488 -5.86 -22.84 -7.84
CA ASN A 488 -4.79 -23.50 -7.08
C ASN A 488 -3.40 -23.18 -7.67
N LYS A 489 -3.24 -23.32 -8.99
CA LYS A 489 -2.01 -22.96 -9.72
C LYS A 489 -1.64 -21.50 -9.49
N THR A 490 -2.61 -20.60 -9.61
CA THR A 490 -2.41 -19.15 -9.37
C THR A 490 -1.98 -18.86 -7.94
N PHE A 491 -2.57 -19.55 -6.96
CA PHE A 491 -2.22 -19.42 -5.55
C PHE A 491 -0.77 -19.84 -5.29
N TRP A 492 -0.36 -21.03 -5.73
CA TRP A 492 1.00 -21.52 -5.51
C TRP A 492 2.05 -20.70 -6.24
N MET A 493 1.77 -20.27 -7.48
CA MET A 493 2.67 -19.43 -8.26
C MET A 493 2.95 -18.09 -7.58
N ASN A 494 1.99 -17.56 -6.80
CA ASN A 494 2.08 -16.23 -6.19
C ASN A 494 2.15 -16.24 -4.66
N LEU A 495 2.32 -17.42 -4.02
CA LEU A 495 2.23 -17.56 -2.56
C LEU A 495 3.15 -16.59 -1.80
N LYS A 496 4.39 -16.45 -2.27
CA LYS A 496 5.38 -15.52 -1.69
C LYS A 496 4.86 -14.07 -1.78
N ASN A 497 4.45 -13.65 -2.98
CA ASN A 497 3.98 -12.29 -3.24
C ASN A 497 2.71 -11.97 -2.46
N TYR A 498 1.75 -12.91 -2.38
CA TYR A 498 0.53 -12.74 -1.58
C TYR A 498 0.83 -12.64 -0.09
N THR A 499 1.77 -13.45 0.41
CA THR A 499 2.15 -13.40 1.83
C THR A 499 2.81 -12.06 2.17
N GLU A 500 3.71 -11.59 1.31
CA GLU A 500 4.34 -10.29 1.47
C GLU A 500 3.30 -9.17 1.44
N GLN A 501 2.44 -9.15 0.41
CA GLN A 501 1.42 -8.11 0.22
C GLN A 501 0.31 -8.17 1.26
N LEU A 502 0.08 -9.31 1.91
CA LEU A 502 -0.85 -9.43 3.02
C LEU A 502 -0.27 -8.85 4.31
N LEU A 503 1.03 -9.02 4.56
CA LEU A 503 1.62 -8.74 5.86
C LEU A 503 2.39 -7.42 5.92
N THR A 504 3.18 -7.09 4.89
CA THR A 504 4.21 -6.03 4.97
C THR A 504 4.27 -5.11 3.75
N GLY A 505 4.35 -5.64 2.52
CA GLY A 505 4.66 -4.88 1.29
C GLY A 505 4.70 -5.76 0.02
N PRO A 506 5.14 -5.25 -1.14
CA PRO A 506 5.66 -3.91 -1.37
C PRO A 506 4.62 -2.81 -1.11
N LEU A 507 5.10 -1.67 -0.63
CA LEU A 507 4.28 -0.48 -0.39
C LEU A 507 4.30 0.44 -1.64
N GLY A 508 3.66 1.61 -1.54
CA GLY A 508 3.49 2.47 -2.72
C GLY A 508 2.69 1.72 -3.79
N ALA A 509 3.03 1.89 -5.07
CA ALA A 509 2.29 1.31 -6.17
C ALA A 509 2.76 -0.14 -6.42
N LEU A 510 3.01 -0.86 -5.33
CA LEU A 510 3.76 -2.13 -5.29
C LEU A 510 5.21 -2.02 -5.79
N ASN A 511 5.79 -0.83 -5.71
CA ASN A 511 7.16 -0.53 -6.16
C ASN A 511 8.13 -0.18 -5.02
N ILE A 512 7.64 -0.04 -3.78
CA ILE A 512 8.50 0.11 -2.61
C ILE A 512 8.72 -1.27 -2.00
N GLU A 513 9.78 -1.94 -2.46
CA GLU A 513 10.16 -3.24 -1.94
C GLU A 513 10.48 -3.18 -0.45
N ILE A 514 9.98 -4.15 0.28
CA ILE A 514 10.21 -4.30 1.71
C ILE A 514 11.10 -5.51 1.92
N ASN A 515 12.06 -5.40 2.83
CA ASN A 515 12.90 -6.54 3.17
C ASN A 515 12.02 -7.72 3.65
N TYR A 516 12.09 -8.85 2.94
CA TYR A 516 11.27 -10.04 3.21
C TYR A 516 11.48 -10.63 4.62
N GLY A 517 12.63 -10.38 5.26
CA GLY A 517 12.87 -10.73 6.66
C GLY A 517 11.86 -10.07 7.61
N LEU A 518 11.38 -8.87 7.30
CA LEU A 518 10.33 -8.20 8.08
C LEU A 518 8.98 -8.94 7.96
N THR A 519 8.69 -9.53 6.79
CA THR A 519 7.51 -10.39 6.56
C THR A 519 7.56 -11.62 7.45
N ILE A 520 8.72 -12.27 7.54
CA ILE A 520 8.93 -13.43 8.42
C ILE A 520 8.77 -13.02 9.89
N LEU A 521 9.37 -11.90 10.31
CA LEU A 521 9.26 -11.42 11.69
C LEU A 521 7.81 -11.11 12.09
N ILE A 522 7.04 -10.43 11.22
CA ILE A 522 5.63 -10.12 11.55
C ILE A 522 4.75 -11.36 11.53
N ALA A 523 5.02 -12.31 10.62
CA ALA A 523 4.35 -13.61 10.62
C ALA A 523 4.60 -14.36 11.94
N PHE A 524 5.85 -14.34 12.44
CA PHE A 524 6.18 -14.93 13.74
C PHE A 524 5.45 -14.23 14.90
N VAL A 525 5.40 -12.89 14.91
CA VAL A 525 4.64 -12.13 15.92
C VAL A 525 3.16 -12.51 15.88
N LEU A 526 2.58 -12.64 14.69
CA LEU A 526 1.17 -13.01 14.51
C LEU A 526 0.91 -14.44 15.00
N LEU A 527 1.70 -15.42 14.58
CA LEU A 527 1.60 -16.82 15.01
C LEU A 527 1.79 -16.96 16.52
N ARG A 528 2.77 -16.25 17.09
CA ARG A 528 3.00 -16.22 18.54
C ARG A 528 1.82 -15.61 19.29
N THR A 529 1.21 -14.56 18.75
CA THR A 529 0.03 -13.92 19.34
C THR A 529 -1.15 -14.89 19.42
N ILE A 530 -1.44 -15.57 18.32
CA ILE A 530 -2.53 -16.56 18.26
C ILE A 530 -2.24 -17.74 19.19
N TYR A 531 -1.00 -18.23 19.22
CA TYR A 531 -0.59 -19.30 20.13
C TYR A 531 -0.86 -18.92 21.58
N LEU A 532 -0.45 -17.72 22.01
CA LEU A 532 -0.66 -17.25 23.38
C LEU A 532 -2.14 -17.05 23.72
N GLU A 533 -2.95 -16.57 22.78
CA GLU A 533 -4.40 -16.46 22.98
C GLU A 533 -5.04 -17.85 23.06
N LYS A 534 -4.63 -18.80 22.20
CA LYS A 534 -5.10 -20.19 22.24
C LYS A 534 -4.72 -20.88 23.55
N GLU A 535 -3.52 -20.64 24.06
CA GLU A 535 -3.06 -21.14 25.37
C GLU A 535 -3.93 -20.58 26.50
N SER A 536 -4.28 -19.29 26.45
CA SER A 536 -5.12 -18.65 27.48
C SER A 536 -6.56 -19.17 27.53
N ILE A 537 -7.01 -19.88 26.48
CA ILE A 537 -8.35 -20.47 26.38
C ILE A 537 -8.30 -21.99 26.29
N LYS A 538 -7.15 -22.63 26.60
CA LYS A 538 -6.94 -24.07 26.38
C LYS A 538 -7.98 -24.95 27.10
N ASN A 539 -8.42 -24.51 28.28
CA ASN A 539 -9.39 -25.23 29.11
C ASN A 539 -10.86 -24.89 28.75
N ALA A 540 -11.10 -23.90 27.90
CA ALA A 540 -12.45 -23.56 27.47
C ALA A 540 -12.92 -24.55 26.38
N SER A 541 -14.17 -24.98 26.50
CA SER A 541 -14.81 -25.76 25.44
C SER A 541 -14.96 -24.91 24.18
N LYS A 542 -14.67 -25.49 23.01
CA LYS A 542 -14.72 -24.76 21.72
C LYS A 542 -16.06 -24.94 21.02
N ASP A 543 -16.53 -23.89 20.38
CA ASP A 543 -17.70 -23.96 19.50
C ASP A 543 -17.25 -24.29 18.06
N PHE A 544 -17.32 -25.57 17.71
CA PHE A 544 -16.89 -26.07 16.40
C PHE A 544 -17.81 -25.60 15.27
N ILE A 545 -19.11 -25.42 15.55
CA ILE A 545 -20.09 -25.00 14.55
C ILE A 545 -19.82 -23.55 14.16
N VAL A 546 -19.72 -22.66 15.15
CA VAL A 546 -19.43 -21.24 14.92
C VAL A 546 -18.06 -21.08 14.25
N LYS A 547 -17.03 -21.80 14.73
CA LYS A 547 -15.70 -21.80 14.12
C LYS A 547 -15.76 -22.15 12.63
N ASN A 548 -16.34 -23.30 12.28
CA ASN A 548 -16.33 -23.77 10.89
C ASN A 548 -17.21 -22.92 9.99
N TYR A 549 -18.31 -22.36 10.51
CA TYR A 549 -19.12 -21.41 9.77
C TYR A 549 -18.34 -20.15 9.40
N ILE A 550 -17.57 -19.57 10.33
CA ILE A 550 -16.70 -18.42 10.03
C ILE A 550 -15.65 -18.80 8.98
N ILE A 551 -15.02 -19.97 9.11
CA ILE A 551 -14.04 -20.48 8.13
C ILE A 551 -14.69 -20.64 6.75
N LEU A 552 -15.89 -21.20 6.67
CA LEU A 552 -16.64 -21.36 5.42
C LEU A 552 -16.89 -19.99 4.75
N ILE A 553 -17.33 -18.99 5.52
CA ILE A 553 -17.52 -17.62 4.99
C ILE A 553 -16.20 -17.04 4.47
N CYS A 554 -15.08 -17.26 5.17
CA CYS A 554 -13.75 -16.82 4.72
C CYS A 554 -13.32 -17.51 3.40
N LEU A 555 -13.60 -18.81 3.27
CA LEU A 555 -13.30 -19.59 2.07
C LEU A 555 -14.16 -19.13 0.89
N ILE A 556 -15.47 -18.93 1.09
CA ILE A 556 -16.35 -18.41 0.04
C ILE A 556 -15.89 -17.02 -0.41
N ASN A 557 -15.53 -16.13 0.52
CA ASN A 557 -15.03 -14.81 0.17
C ASN A 557 -13.70 -14.88 -0.60
N THR A 558 -12.83 -15.82 -0.25
CA THR A 558 -11.60 -16.11 -1.00
C THR A 558 -11.91 -16.52 -2.44
N VAL A 559 -12.87 -17.44 -2.65
CA VAL A 559 -13.30 -17.82 -4.00
C VAL A 559 -13.83 -16.61 -4.77
N LEU A 560 -14.66 -15.77 -4.13
CA LEU A 560 -15.19 -14.55 -4.75
C LEU A 560 -14.10 -13.54 -5.14
N ILE A 561 -13.00 -13.42 -4.37
CA ILE A 561 -11.84 -12.62 -4.77
C ILE A 561 -11.28 -13.13 -6.10
N PHE A 562 -10.97 -14.42 -6.19
CA PHE A 562 -10.43 -15.04 -7.42
C PHE A 562 -11.41 -14.90 -8.59
N THR A 563 -12.71 -15.11 -8.36
CA THR A 563 -13.75 -14.99 -9.39
C THR A 563 -13.89 -13.56 -9.89
N SER A 564 -13.87 -12.57 -8.98
CA SER A 564 -13.98 -11.18 -9.39
C SER A 564 -12.86 -10.74 -10.32
N LEU A 565 -11.63 -11.16 -10.06
CA LEU A 565 -10.50 -10.73 -10.89
C LEU A 565 -10.35 -11.58 -12.14
N PHE A 566 -10.79 -12.83 -12.12
CA PHE A 566 -10.95 -13.59 -13.34
C PHE A 566 -11.90 -12.88 -14.31
N VAL A 567 -13.07 -12.47 -13.83
CA VAL A 567 -14.08 -11.79 -14.66
C VAL A 567 -13.60 -10.41 -15.11
N GLN A 568 -12.95 -9.64 -14.23
CA GLN A 568 -12.55 -8.26 -14.52
C GLN A 568 -11.25 -8.17 -15.35
N TRP A 569 -10.23 -8.97 -15.04
CA TRP A 569 -8.86 -8.75 -15.53
C TRP A 569 -8.31 -9.88 -16.39
N THR A 570 -8.75 -11.12 -16.17
CA THR A 570 -8.18 -12.27 -16.88
C THR A 570 -8.84 -12.44 -18.25
N GLN A 571 -8.03 -12.49 -19.30
CA GLN A 571 -8.50 -12.81 -20.65
C GLN A 571 -8.75 -14.32 -20.76
N VAL A 572 -9.85 -14.69 -21.42
CA VAL A 572 -10.14 -16.09 -21.75
C VAL A 572 -9.84 -16.29 -23.22
N THR A 573 -8.76 -17.00 -23.50
CA THR A 573 -8.45 -17.51 -24.83
C THR A 573 -9.24 -18.79 -25.05
N GLY A 574 -9.72 -19.03 -26.27
CA GLY A 574 -10.78 -20.00 -26.56
C GLY A 574 -10.53 -21.46 -26.14
N ASN A 575 -9.30 -21.85 -25.77
CA ASN A 575 -8.97 -23.20 -25.34
C ASN A 575 -8.69 -23.30 -23.83
N ILE A 576 -9.11 -24.42 -23.25
CA ILE A 576 -8.82 -24.80 -21.86
C ILE A 576 -7.31 -24.96 -21.70
N GLY A 577 -6.71 -24.26 -20.73
CA GLY A 577 -5.29 -24.39 -20.38
C GLY A 577 -4.38 -23.27 -20.90
N ASP A 578 -4.83 -22.48 -21.87
CA ASP A 578 -4.08 -21.33 -22.37
C ASP A 578 -3.94 -20.22 -21.30
N THR A 579 -4.95 -20.09 -20.44
CA THR A 579 -4.88 -19.18 -19.29
C THR A 579 -3.99 -19.80 -18.20
N VAL A 580 -2.79 -19.25 -18.04
CA VAL A 580 -1.78 -19.78 -17.10
C VAL A 580 -2.09 -19.42 -15.64
N SER A 581 -2.69 -18.24 -15.40
CA SER A 581 -3.01 -17.74 -14.06
C SER A 581 -4.09 -16.66 -14.08
N ILE A 582 -4.71 -16.40 -12.93
CA ILE A 582 -5.63 -15.27 -12.74
C ILE A 582 -4.82 -14.00 -12.46
N ILE A 583 -5.04 -12.95 -13.25
CA ILE A 583 -4.27 -11.70 -13.19
C ILE A 583 -4.90 -10.74 -12.17
N GLY A 584 -4.07 -9.92 -11.52
CA GLY A 584 -4.50 -8.80 -10.69
C GLY A 584 -4.79 -9.14 -9.23
N ILE A 585 -4.72 -10.43 -8.84
CA ILE A 585 -4.88 -10.83 -7.43
C ILE A 585 -3.72 -10.30 -6.62
N GLN A 586 -4.02 -9.75 -5.45
CA GLN A 586 -3.03 -9.19 -4.54
C GLN A 586 -3.29 -9.66 -3.11
N GLY A 587 -2.21 -9.83 -2.35
CA GLY A 587 -2.26 -10.30 -0.96
C GLY A 587 -3.09 -9.41 -0.05
N ARG A 588 -3.13 -8.09 -0.32
CA ARG A 588 -3.89 -7.13 0.47
C ARG A 588 -5.41 -7.37 0.46
N TYR A 589 -5.95 -8.04 -0.57
CA TYR A 589 -7.38 -8.37 -0.62
C TYR A 589 -7.79 -9.40 0.45
N PHE A 590 -6.82 -10.13 1.02
CA PHE A 590 -7.07 -11.07 2.11
C PHE A 590 -6.97 -10.43 3.50
N LEU A 591 -6.55 -9.15 3.61
CA LEU A 591 -6.44 -8.43 4.88
C LEU A 591 -7.75 -8.45 5.70
N PRO A 592 -8.93 -8.16 5.12
CA PRO A 592 -10.18 -8.17 5.90
C PRO A 592 -10.57 -9.57 6.39
N ILE A 593 -10.14 -10.62 5.70
CA ILE A 593 -10.47 -12.02 6.01
C ILE A 593 -9.55 -12.58 7.10
N LEU A 594 -8.28 -12.15 7.11
CA LEU A 594 -7.25 -12.70 8.00
C LEU A 594 -7.66 -12.69 9.49
N PRO A 595 -8.15 -11.57 10.09
CA PRO A 595 -8.58 -11.58 11.49
C PRO A 595 -9.74 -12.54 11.76
N LEU A 596 -10.72 -12.63 10.85
CA LEU A 596 -11.87 -13.53 10.98
C LEU A 596 -11.39 -14.98 11.04
N PHE A 597 -10.51 -15.37 10.11
CA PHE A 597 -9.95 -16.72 10.04
C PHE A 597 -9.15 -17.10 11.29
N LEU A 598 -8.33 -16.18 11.81
CA LEU A 598 -7.49 -16.45 12.98
C LEU A 598 -8.30 -16.46 14.28
N ILE A 599 -9.24 -15.53 14.43
CA ILE A 599 -10.11 -15.44 15.61
C ILE A 599 -11.14 -16.57 15.65
N ALA A 600 -11.54 -17.12 14.49
CA ALA A 600 -12.35 -18.34 14.43
C ALA A 600 -11.69 -19.52 15.17
N GLN A 601 -10.35 -19.57 15.26
CA GLN A 601 -9.63 -20.61 16.00
C GLN A 601 -9.75 -20.47 17.53
N LEU A 602 -10.28 -19.34 17.99
CA LEU A 602 -10.36 -18.93 19.40
C LEU A 602 -11.80 -18.96 19.95
N VAL A 603 -12.80 -19.38 19.16
CA VAL A 603 -14.21 -19.30 19.56
C VAL A 603 -14.55 -20.29 20.69
N PRO A 604 -14.94 -19.80 21.89
CA PRO A 604 -15.41 -20.64 22.99
C PRO A 604 -16.91 -20.93 22.90
N LYS A 605 -17.41 -21.97 23.58
CA LYS A 605 -18.85 -22.24 23.70
C LYS A 605 -19.57 -21.25 24.61
N SER A 606 -18.94 -20.78 25.67
CA SER A 606 -19.52 -19.89 26.69
C SER A 606 -18.50 -18.88 27.19
N ILE A 607 -18.92 -17.63 27.43
CA ILE A 607 -18.08 -16.62 28.11
C ILE A 607 -18.02 -16.85 29.63
N ASN A 608 -18.98 -17.57 30.23
CA ASN A 608 -18.98 -17.77 31.69
C ASN A 608 -17.91 -18.78 32.15
N ASP A 609 -17.36 -19.59 31.24
CA ASP A 609 -16.24 -20.51 31.53
C ASP A 609 -14.90 -19.77 31.74
N PHE A 610 -14.93 -18.44 31.85
CA PHE A 610 -13.76 -17.58 31.82
C PHE A 610 -13.57 -16.76 33.10
N GLU A 611 -12.54 -17.10 33.86
CA GLU A 611 -11.53 -16.10 34.14
C GLU A 611 -10.49 -16.18 33.02
N ILE A 612 -10.58 -15.31 32.00
CA ILE A 612 -9.48 -15.18 31.04
C ILE A 612 -8.25 -14.74 31.86
N GLN A 613 -7.38 -15.68 32.23
CA GLN A 613 -6.01 -15.41 32.65
C GLN A 613 -5.24 -14.92 31.42
N THR A 614 -5.62 -13.76 30.90
CA THR A 614 -4.87 -13.07 29.87
C THR A 614 -3.60 -12.64 30.57
N LYS A 615 -2.53 -13.44 30.44
CA LYS A 615 -1.19 -12.95 30.69
C LYS A 615 -1.11 -11.58 30.04
N LYS A 616 -0.84 -10.54 30.83
CA LYS A 616 -0.74 -9.14 30.37
C LYS A 616 0.43 -8.90 29.42
N ASN A 617 0.99 -9.96 28.83
CA ASN A 617 2.00 -9.88 27.83
C ASN A 617 1.42 -9.17 26.59
N ARG A 618 1.77 -7.89 26.49
CA ARG A 618 1.45 -6.96 25.42
C ARG A 618 2.66 -6.75 24.49
N ASN A 619 3.74 -7.49 24.69
CA ASN A 619 4.99 -7.30 23.95
C ASN A 619 4.79 -7.47 22.43
N MET A 620 3.82 -8.29 22.01
CA MET A 620 3.51 -8.49 20.58
C MET A 620 3.04 -7.20 19.90
N ILE A 621 2.35 -6.30 20.62
CA ILE A 621 1.95 -4.99 20.10
C ILE A 621 3.18 -4.11 19.88
N PHE A 622 4.11 -4.12 20.84
CA PHE A 622 5.38 -3.41 20.72
C PHE A 622 6.21 -3.93 19.55
N PHE A 623 6.31 -5.26 19.37
CA PHE A 623 7.02 -5.84 18.24
C PHE A 623 6.35 -5.55 16.90
N ALA A 624 5.01 -5.60 16.80
CA ALA A 624 4.29 -5.19 15.59
C ALA A 624 4.57 -3.72 15.25
N ALA A 625 4.55 -2.83 16.25
CA ALA A 625 4.88 -1.43 16.08
C ALA A 625 6.36 -1.21 15.68
N LEU A 626 7.28 -1.96 16.28
CA LEU A 626 8.70 -1.93 15.92
C LEU A 626 8.92 -2.34 14.46
N ILE A 627 8.23 -3.39 13.99
CA ILE A 627 8.32 -3.81 12.58
C ILE A 627 7.82 -2.71 11.65
N ASN A 628 6.76 -1.97 12.00
CA ASN A 628 6.34 -0.80 11.22
C ASN A 628 7.43 0.28 11.17
N ILE A 629 8.15 0.54 12.26
CA ILE A 629 9.29 1.48 12.27
C ILE A 629 10.39 1.00 11.29
N LEU A 630 10.67 -0.30 11.24
CA LEU A 630 11.63 -0.88 10.30
C LEU A 630 11.15 -0.78 8.85
N VAL A 631 9.86 -1.04 8.60
CA VAL A 631 9.24 -0.86 7.27
C VAL A 631 9.33 0.59 6.80
N LEU A 632 9.08 1.57 7.68
CA LEU A 632 9.19 2.99 7.34
C LEU A 632 10.60 3.41 6.96
N ALA A 633 11.65 2.74 7.46
CA ALA A 633 13.01 2.99 6.97
C ALA A 633 13.23 2.46 5.55
N ASN A 634 12.66 1.31 5.18
CA ASN A 634 12.70 0.86 3.77
C ASN A 634 12.06 1.90 2.86
N VAL A 635 10.90 2.44 3.27
CA VAL A 635 10.21 3.54 2.57
C VAL A 635 11.14 4.74 2.46
N PHE A 636 11.78 5.19 3.55
CA PHE A 636 12.70 6.32 3.49
C PHE A 636 13.86 6.09 2.50
N THR A 637 14.43 4.88 2.47
CA THR A 637 15.53 4.57 1.55
C THR A 637 15.10 4.49 0.09
N SER A 638 13.90 3.96 -0.21
CA SER A 638 13.35 3.90 -1.57
C SER A 638 12.84 5.27 -2.08
N LEU A 639 12.76 6.27 -1.20
CA LEU A 639 12.44 7.65 -1.51
C LEU A 639 13.64 8.55 -1.76
N SER A 640 14.82 8.08 -1.34
CA SER A 640 16.10 8.77 -1.51
C SER A 640 16.82 8.42 -2.83
N VAL A 641 16.13 7.70 -3.71
CA VAL A 641 16.51 7.25 -5.04
C VAL A 641 15.38 7.67 -5.98
#